data_AF-A0A101EEL7-F1
#
_entry.id   AF-A0A101EEL7-F1
#
_cell.length_a   1.000
_cell.length_b   1.000
_cell.length_c   1.000
_cell.angle_alpha   90.00
_cell.angle_beta   90.00
_cell.angle_gamma   90.00
#
_symmetry.space_group_name_H-M   'P 1'
#
loop_
_entity.id
_entity.type
_entity.pdbx_description
1 polymer ?
#
loop_
_entity_poly.entity_id
_entity_poly.type
_entity_poly.pdbx_seq_one_letter_code
_entity_poly.pdbx_strand_id
1 'polypeptide(L)'
;MGREIPKEVVEEVERLRKEIAYHDYRYYILNDPVISDAEYDALMRRLRELEAKYPELITPDSPTQRVGGAPAPEFKKVTHEEPMLSLDNAFSKEELLAFDQRVKRWSGESEIEYVAEHKIDGVSVSLVYEDGVFVVGATRGDGITGEDVTANLRTIKTVPLRLVKDISGRLEVRGEVFMTKDEFARINAEREEAGLPLFANPRNAAAGSLRQLDPRVTASRALDIYVYYLINPEKWGIYTHWDALNFMKELGFKVNPYSRLCKDMEEVWKYCEEWERKKSELVYAVDGVVLKVNKLDLWKKLGATSKSPRWAIAFKFPPEEATTRVIDIVVNVGRTGILTPVAVLEPVHLGGTIVKRASLHNEDEVRRKDVRIGDWVIVRKAGEIIPEVVKVIVDRRTGNEREFKMPDKCPVCGASVVRPEGEVAHRCIGINCPAQLKERIRHFASRDAMDIRGLGPAIIEQLVEKRFVKDIADIYYLTYDRLLSLERMGPKSAANLMKAINASKNRPLANLIFGLGIRYVGKVVAKLLADKFGTLDRLMRASYFDLVEIEGIGEKVASSVVKFFKEPQTLELIEKLRKAGVNFGREKESLKEVRENFFKGKVVVFTGELKSFTRSEASELVESLGGQVVDSVSKKVNLVVVGENPGSKYNKALSLGIPIIRESEFLEKLKEAGIEVKGKVSREPTLF
;
A
#
# COMPACT_ATOMS: atom_id res chain seq x y z
N MET A 1 -24.68 48.88 -5.41
CA MET A 1 -25.53 49.17 -4.23
C MET A 1 -25.63 47.88 -3.43
N GLY A 2 -24.83 47.72 -2.38
CA GLY A 2 -25.04 46.62 -1.44
C GLY A 2 -26.36 46.86 -0.74
N ARG A 3 -27.26 45.87 -0.75
CA ARG A 3 -28.47 45.95 0.06
C ARG A 3 -28.01 45.96 1.52
N GLU A 4 -28.32 47.01 2.25
CA GLU A 4 -28.19 47.00 3.71
C GLU A 4 -29.10 45.88 4.23
N ILE A 5 -28.48 44.83 4.79
CA ILE A 5 -29.22 43.73 5.38
C ILE A 5 -29.81 44.26 6.69
N PRO A 6 -31.14 44.20 6.89
CA PRO A 6 -31.74 44.62 8.15
C PRO A 6 -31.16 43.83 9.32
N LYS A 7 -30.86 44.51 10.43
CA LYS A 7 -30.26 43.89 11.62
C LYS A 7 -31.13 42.76 12.16
N GLU A 8 -32.44 42.91 12.08
CA GLU A 8 -33.42 41.91 12.50
C GLU A 8 -33.31 40.61 11.68
N VAL A 9 -32.94 40.70 10.40
CA VAL A 9 -32.74 39.53 9.54
C VAL A 9 -31.47 38.77 9.93
N VAL A 10 -30.39 39.49 10.26
CA VAL A 10 -29.15 38.88 10.74
C VAL A 10 -29.39 38.13 12.05
N GLU A 11 -30.11 38.77 12.98
CA GLU A 11 -30.49 38.18 14.27
C GLU A 11 -31.43 36.97 14.08
N GLU A 12 -32.39 37.04 13.15
CA GLU A 12 -33.28 35.93 12.82
C GLU A 12 -32.54 34.72 12.25
N VAL A 13 -31.60 34.94 11.31
CA VAL A 13 -30.78 33.87 10.71
C VAL A 13 -29.93 33.19 11.77
N GLU A 14 -29.26 33.95 12.64
CA GLU A 14 -28.45 33.37 13.72
C GLU A 14 -29.31 32.61 14.74
N ARG A 15 -30.51 33.12 15.07
CA ARG A 15 -31.46 32.42 15.93
C ARG A 15 -31.91 31.09 15.32
N LEU A 16 -32.30 31.09 14.04
CA LEU A 16 -32.73 29.88 13.32
C LEU A 16 -31.62 28.84 13.26
N ARG A 17 -30.37 29.26 12.99
CA ARG A 17 -29.20 28.36 13.00
C ARG A 17 -28.99 27.69 14.34
N LYS A 18 -29.06 28.46 15.44
CA LYS A 18 -28.92 27.93 16.81
C LYS A 18 -30.08 26.98 17.17
N GLU A 19 -31.30 27.33 16.80
CA GLU A 19 -32.51 26.53 17.06
C GLU A 19 -32.47 25.20 16.30
N ILE A 20 -32.14 25.23 15.00
CA ILE A 20 -31.97 24.02 14.16
C ILE A 20 -30.84 23.14 14.70
N ALA A 21 -29.69 23.71 15.06
CA ALA A 21 -28.57 22.95 15.64
C ALA A 21 -28.96 22.25 16.96
N TYR A 22 -29.75 22.93 17.81
CA TYR A 22 -30.29 22.33 19.03
C TYR A 22 -31.24 21.17 18.73
N HIS A 23 -32.14 21.31 17.76
CA HIS A 23 -33.07 20.25 17.38
C HIS A 23 -32.37 19.07 16.69
N ASP A 24 -31.35 19.32 15.87
CA ASP A 24 -30.48 18.29 15.30
C ASP A 24 -29.80 17.48 16.40
N TYR A 25 -29.29 18.15 17.44
CA TYR A 25 -28.68 17.49 18.59
C TYR A 25 -29.71 16.59 19.32
N ARG A 26 -30.89 17.13 19.63
CA ARG A 26 -31.98 16.36 20.27
C ARG A 26 -32.38 15.14 19.45
N TYR A 27 -32.50 15.30 18.14
CA TYR A 27 -32.96 14.24 17.23
C TYR A 27 -31.86 13.19 16.99
N TYR A 28 -30.68 13.58 16.51
CA TYR A 28 -29.66 12.64 16.01
C TYR A 28 -28.69 12.14 17.09
N ILE A 29 -28.52 12.89 18.17
CA ILE A 29 -27.55 12.56 19.23
C ILE A 29 -28.27 11.96 20.43
N LEU A 30 -29.34 12.61 20.89
CA LEU A 30 -30.10 12.17 22.08
C LEU A 30 -31.24 11.21 21.76
N ASN A 31 -31.66 11.09 20.49
CA ASN A 31 -32.86 10.34 20.08
C ASN A 31 -34.12 10.76 20.87
N ASP A 32 -34.24 12.05 21.20
CA ASP A 32 -35.32 12.61 22.03
C ASP A 32 -35.81 13.96 21.44
N PRO A 33 -36.49 13.95 20.27
CA PRO A 33 -36.95 15.15 19.59
C PRO A 33 -38.02 15.91 20.41
N VAL A 34 -37.92 17.24 20.44
CA VAL A 34 -38.85 18.13 21.17
C VAL A 34 -39.85 18.86 20.28
N ILE A 35 -39.65 18.77 18.96
CA ILE A 35 -40.54 19.33 17.95
C ILE A 35 -40.84 18.26 16.91
N SER A 36 -41.95 18.41 16.21
CA SER A 36 -42.33 17.54 15.10
C SER A 36 -41.47 17.79 13.84
N ASP A 37 -41.40 16.80 12.96
CA ASP A 37 -40.71 16.94 11.67
C ASP A 37 -41.26 18.11 10.84
N ALA A 38 -42.57 18.39 10.92
CA ALA A 38 -43.21 19.48 10.22
C ALA A 38 -42.75 20.87 10.72
N GLU A 39 -42.54 21.00 12.04
CA GLU A 39 -42.01 22.23 12.66
C GLU A 39 -40.54 22.42 12.30
N TYR A 40 -39.74 21.35 12.34
CA TYR A 40 -38.34 21.39 11.91
C TYR A 40 -38.22 21.80 10.43
N ASP A 41 -39.05 21.22 9.55
CA ASP A 41 -39.09 21.59 8.13
C ASP A 41 -39.54 23.04 7.91
N ALA A 42 -40.36 23.60 8.79
CA ALA A 42 -40.71 25.02 8.75
C ALA A 42 -39.50 25.90 9.10
N LEU A 43 -38.73 25.56 10.14
CA LEU A 43 -37.49 26.28 10.49
C LEU A 43 -36.46 26.22 9.35
N MET A 44 -36.24 25.03 8.78
CA MET A 44 -35.31 24.84 7.66
C MET A 44 -35.76 25.57 6.40
N ARG A 45 -37.07 25.58 6.08
CA ARG A 45 -37.62 26.37 4.96
C ARG A 45 -37.39 27.86 5.17
N ARG A 46 -37.70 28.37 6.37
CA ARG A 46 -37.50 29.79 6.71
C ARG A 46 -36.04 30.21 6.58
N LEU A 47 -35.11 29.39 7.08
CA LEU A 47 -33.67 29.66 6.93
C LEU A 47 -33.25 29.70 5.45
N ARG A 48 -33.70 28.73 4.64
CA ARG A 48 -33.43 28.71 3.19
C ARG A 48 -33.99 29.92 2.46
N GLU A 49 -35.20 30.37 2.81
CA GLU A 49 -35.81 31.57 2.22
C GLU A 49 -34.98 32.83 2.51
N LEU A 50 -34.53 32.99 3.75
CA LEU A 50 -33.71 34.13 4.16
C LEU A 50 -32.34 34.13 3.48
N GLU A 51 -31.68 32.97 3.43
CA GLU A 51 -30.39 32.81 2.76
C GLU A 51 -30.48 32.97 1.23
N ALA A 52 -31.58 32.56 0.61
CA ALA A 52 -31.82 32.81 -0.81
C ALA A 52 -32.06 34.31 -1.09
N LYS A 53 -32.70 35.03 -0.16
CA LYS A 53 -32.97 36.47 -0.28
C LYS A 53 -31.73 37.33 0.01
N TYR A 54 -30.86 36.88 0.90
CA TYR A 54 -29.61 37.53 1.29
C TYR A 54 -28.44 36.53 1.21
N PRO A 55 -27.90 36.27 0.00
CA PRO A 55 -26.82 35.30 -0.20
C PRO A 55 -25.56 35.61 0.60
N GLU A 56 -25.29 36.89 0.88
CA GLU A 56 -24.22 37.35 1.76
C GLU A 56 -24.31 36.86 3.21
N LEU A 57 -25.47 36.36 3.65
CA LEU A 57 -25.61 35.73 4.97
C LEU A 57 -25.25 34.25 4.98
N ILE A 58 -25.09 33.59 3.82
CA ILE A 58 -24.76 32.16 3.76
C ILE A 58 -23.36 31.95 4.34
N THR A 59 -23.30 31.19 5.43
CA THR A 59 -22.03 30.79 6.05
C THR A 59 -21.80 29.29 5.84
N PRO A 60 -20.53 28.83 5.78
CA PRO A 60 -20.22 27.41 5.61
C PRO A 60 -20.82 26.50 6.68
N ASP A 61 -21.05 27.02 7.88
CA ASP A 61 -21.60 26.32 9.05
C ASP A 61 -23.14 26.35 9.13
N SER A 62 -23.80 26.98 8.16
CA SER A 62 -25.25 26.97 8.10
C SER A 62 -25.78 25.54 7.84
N PRO A 63 -26.84 25.09 8.55
CA PRO A 63 -27.48 23.79 8.32
C PRO A 63 -27.89 23.53 6.87
N THR A 64 -28.16 24.59 6.10
CA THR A 64 -28.51 24.49 4.67
C THR A 64 -27.34 24.05 3.79
N GLN A 65 -26.10 24.19 4.26
CA GLN A 65 -24.87 23.87 3.52
C GLN A 65 -24.35 22.45 3.78
N ARG A 66 -25.06 21.62 4.56
CA ARG A 66 -24.64 20.23 4.88
C ARG A 66 -24.46 19.34 3.66
N VAL A 67 -25.32 19.48 2.65
CA VAL A 67 -25.26 18.72 1.39
C VAL A 67 -25.11 19.72 0.25
N GLY A 68 -23.89 20.22 0.07
CA GLY A 68 -23.55 21.23 -0.93
C GLY A 68 -22.05 21.25 -1.23
N GLY A 69 -21.70 21.69 -2.43
CA GLY A 69 -20.31 21.76 -2.91
C GLY A 69 -20.12 21.00 -4.22
N ALA A 70 -19.34 21.57 -5.15
CA ALA A 70 -18.92 20.87 -6.36
C ALA A 70 -18.02 19.68 -5.98
N PRO A 71 -18.05 18.57 -6.73
CA PRO A 71 -17.12 17.47 -6.53
C PRO A 71 -15.68 17.97 -6.52
N ALA A 72 -14.92 17.57 -5.51
CA ALA A 72 -13.52 17.94 -5.42
C ALA A 72 -12.72 17.24 -6.54
N PRO A 73 -11.76 17.92 -7.18
CA PRO A 73 -10.89 17.26 -8.16
C PRO A 73 -9.93 16.27 -7.48
N GLU A 74 -9.51 16.56 -6.25
CA GLU A 74 -8.64 15.73 -5.42
C GLU A 74 -8.78 16.10 -3.94
N PHE A 75 -8.32 15.22 -3.05
CA PHE A 75 -8.24 15.50 -1.62
C PHE A 75 -6.96 16.27 -1.27
N LYS A 76 -7.11 17.35 -0.51
CA LYS A 76 -5.98 18.10 0.03
C LYS A 76 -5.37 17.34 1.22
N LYS A 77 -4.10 17.60 1.51
CA LYS A 77 -3.41 17.05 2.67
C LYS A 77 -3.54 17.98 3.87
N VAL A 78 -3.78 17.41 5.05
CA VAL A 78 -3.86 18.14 6.32
C VAL A 78 -2.89 17.50 7.30
N THR A 79 -2.01 18.29 7.90
CA THR A 79 -1.11 17.83 8.96
C THR A 79 -1.81 17.95 10.30
N HIS A 80 -1.79 16.88 11.09
CA HIS A 80 -2.39 16.84 12.42
C HIS A 80 -1.50 17.58 13.43
N GLU A 81 -2.10 18.31 14.38
CA GLU A 81 -1.35 19.01 15.43
C GLU A 81 -0.56 18.02 16.30
N GLU A 82 -1.22 16.94 16.70
CA GLU A 82 -0.59 15.79 17.33
C GLU A 82 -0.68 14.56 16.43
N PRO A 83 0.31 13.67 16.40
CA PRO A 83 0.20 12.43 15.63
C PRO A 83 -1.00 11.55 16.06
N MET A 84 -1.70 10.99 15.08
CA MET A 84 -2.72 9.95 15.27
C MET A 84 -2.04 8.57 15.28
N LEU A 85 -1.64 8.13 16.47
CA LEU A 85 -0.97 6.85 16.69
C LEU A 85 -1.94 5.65 16.58
N SER A 86 -1.38 4.46 16.40
CA SER A 86 -2.11 3.20 16.56
C SER A 86 -2.18 2.80 18.04
N LEU A 87 -2.89 1.72 18.35
CA LEU A 87 -2.90 1.09 19.67
C LEU A 87 -2.14 -0.24 19.63
N ASP A 88 -1.46 -0.56 20.72
CA ASP A 88 -0.98 -1.93 20.94
C ASP A 88 -2.16 -2.84 21.26
N ASN A 89 -2.02 -4.13 20.94
CA ASN A 89 -3.09 -5.11 21.14
C ASN A 89 -2.81 -6.01 22.34
N ALA A 90 -3.88 -6.43 23.01
CA ALA A 90 -3.92 -7.53 23.96
C ALA A 90 -4.97 -8.55 23.50
N PHE A 91 -4.68 -9.84 23.69
CA PHE A 91 -5.54 -10.95 23.29
C PHE A 91 -5.98 -11.84 24.46
N SER A 92 -5.51 -11.55 25.67
CA SER A 92 -5.88 -12.32 26.86
C SER A 92 -5.96 -11.45 28.12
N LYS A 93 -6.58 -11.98 29.19
CA LYS A 93 -6.64 -11.33 30.51
C LYS A 93 -5.23 -11.10 31.06
N GLU A 94 -4.32 -12.05 30.86
CA GLU A 94 -2.93 -11.99 31.34
C GLU A 94 -2.17 -10.84 30.67
N GLU A 95 -2.39 -10.60 29.38
CA GLU A 95 -1.77 -9.48 28.66
C GLU A 95 -2.28 -8.12 29.16
N LEU A 96 -3.57 -8.02 29.51
CA LEU A 96 -4.14 -6.83 30.14
C LEU A 96 -3.59 -6.59 31.55
N LEU A 97 -3.47 -7.63 32.36
CA LEU A 97 -2.83 -7.53 33.68
C LEU A 97 -1.35 -7.13 33.56
N ALA A 98 -0.64 -7.66 32.57
CA ALA A 98 0.74 -7.26 32.30
C ALA A 98 0.83 -5.80 31.85
N PHE A 99 -0.16 -5.29 31.11
CA PHE A 99 -0.28 -3.87 30.79
C PHE A 99 -0.47 -3.01 32.04
N ASP A 100 -1.41 -3.37 32.92
CA ASP A 100 -1.63 -2.67 34.20
C ASP A 100 -0.35 -2.59 35.05
N GLN A 101 0.36 -3.71 35.17
CA GLN A 101 1.63 -3.76 35.90
C GLN A 101 2.70 -2.84 35.32
N ARG A 102 2.76 -2.70 33.98
CA ARG A 102 3.69 -1.75 33.32
C ARG A 102 3.27 -0.31 33.59
N VAL A 103 1.99 -0.01 33.50
CA VAL A 103 1.43 1.33 33.76
C VAL A 103 1.72 1.75 35.20
N LYS A 104 1.40 0.90 36.20
CA LYS A 104 1.69 1.17 37.62
C LYS A 104 3.18 1.40 37.88
N ARG A 105 4.05 0.56 37.30
CA ARG A 105 5.50 0.68 37.44
C ARG A 105 6.05 2.00 36.88
N TRP A 106 5.58 2.42 35.70
CA TRP A 106 6.08 3.64 35.05
C TRP A 106 5.44 4.91 35.59
N SER A 107 4.18 4.85 36.01
CA SER A 107 3.48 5.96 36.66
C SER A 107 3.91 6.16 38.11
N GLY A 108 4.35 5.11 38.80
CA GLY A 108 4.63 5.15 40.24
C GLY A 108 3.36 5.16 41.12
N GLU A 109 2.18 4.96 40.52
CA GLU A 109 0.91 4.88 41.22
C GLU A 109 0.59 3.42 41.57
N SER A 110 0.01 3.19 42.76
CA SER A 110 -0.43 1.84 43.18
C SER A 110 -1.76 1.45 42.58
N GLU A 111 -2.62 2.43 42.30
CA GLU A 111 -3.98 2.26 41.79
C GLU A 111 -4.16 3.08 40.52
N ILE A 112 -4.79 2.50 39.50
CA ILE A 112 -5.03 3.13 38.20
C ILE A 112 -6.47 2.88 37.82
N GLU A 113 -7.21 3.96 37.61
CA GLU A 113 -8.52 3.92 36.97
C GLU A 113 -8.38 3.89 35.44
N TYR A 114 -9.29 3.21 34.79
CA TYR A 114 -9.35 3.08 33.35
C TYR A 114 -10.72 3.48 32.81
N VAL A 115 -10.75 4.05 31.62
CA VAL A 115 -11.97 4.18 30.84
C VAL A 115 -11.95 3.09 29.78
N ALA A 116 -12.95 2.22 29.82
CA ALA A 116 -13.17 1.17 28.83
C ALA A 116 -14.21 1.63 27.80
N GLU A 117 -13.87 1.53 26.52
CA GLU A 117 -14.68 1.99 25.40
C GLU A 117 -14.73 0.92 24.31
N HIS A 118 -15.81 0.81 23.56
CA HIS A 118 -15.86 -0.09 22.40
C HIS A 118 -14.79 0.29 21.38
N LYS A 119 -14.07 -0.71 20.89
CA LYS A 119 -13.19 -0.55 19.74
C LYS A 119 -14.02 -0.69 18.47
N ILE A 120 -14.53 0.45 18.00
CA ILE A 120 -15.39 0.55 16.83
C ILE A 120 -14.59 0.22 15.57
N ASP A 121 -15.15 -0.62 14.70
CA ASP A 121 -14.52 -0.98 13.43
C ASP A 121 -14.93 0.02 12.33
N GLY A 122 -14.14 1.10 12.20
CA GLY A 122 -14.45 2.21 11.30
C GLY A 122 -13.20 2.92 10.77
N VAL A 123 -13.32 4.23 10.65
CA VAL A 123 -12.26 5.12 10.15
C VAL A 123 -12.05 6.27 11.11
N SER A 124 -10.84 6.36 11.65
CA SER A 124 -10.46 7.45 12.53
C SER A 124 -10.35 8.77 11.76
N VAL A 125 -10.96 9.80 12.32
CA VAL A 125 -10.96 11.19 11.82
C VAL A 125 -10.60 12.17 12.92
N SER A 126 -10.02 13.30 12.53
CA SER A 126 -9.85 14.49 13.37
C SER A 126 -10.84 15.56 12.92
N LEU A 127 -11.49 16.22 13.87
CA LEU A 127 -12.43 17.32 13.67
C LEU A 127 -11.92 18.54 14.41
N VAL A 128 -11.69 19.62 13.66
CA VAL A 128 -11.20 20.90 14.18
C VAL A 128 -12.33 21.92 14.12
N TYR A 129 -12.52 22.60 15.25
CA TYR A 129 -13.45 23.69 15.44
C TYR A 129 -12.69 24.95 15.83
N GLU A 130 -13.13 26.09 15.31
CA GLU A 130 -12.67 27.41 15.70
C GLU A 130 -13.87 28.23 16.15
N ASP A 131 -13.81 28.76 17.37
CA ASP A 131 -14.89 29.54 17.99
C ASP A 131 -16.25 28.81 17.94
N GLY A 132 -16.22 27.50 18.15
CA GLY A 132 -17.39 26.63 18.14
C GLY A 132 -17.90 26.22 16.75
N VAL A 133 -17.22 26.60 15.66
CA VAL A 133 -17.63 26.30 14.28
C VAL A 133 -16.72 25.25 13.63
N PHE A 134 -17.30 24.27 12.95
CA PHE A 134 -16.55 23.20 12.28
C PHE A 134 -15.80 23.73 11.04
N VAL A 135 -14.47 23.70 11.08
CA VAL A 135 -13.60 24.26 10.04
C VAL A 135 -12.90 23.20 9.19
N VAL A 136 -12.30 22.18 9.82
CA VAL A 136 -11.48 21.18 9.12
C VAL A 136 -11.75 19.79 9.67
N GLY A 137 -11.99 18.84 8.78
CA GLY A 137 -12.08 17.43 9.08
C GLY A 137 -11.09 16.62 8.26
N ALA A 138 -10.27 15.80 8.90
CA ALA A 138 -9.20 15.06 8.23
C ALA A 138 -9.22 13.57 8.60
N THR A 139 -8.90 12.71 7.62
CA THR A 139 -8.65 11.28 7.89
C THR A 139 -7.32 11.10 8.62
N ARG A 140 -7.11 9.94 9.24
CA ARG A 140 -5.82 9.61 9.86
C ARG A 140 -4.62 9.65 8.90
N GLY A 141 -4.78 9.15 7.67
CA GLY A 141 -3.68 8.98 6.72
C GLY A 141 -2.52 8.15 7.26
N ASP A 142 -1.29 8.67 7.21
CA ASP A 142 -0.10 8.00 7.75
C ASP A 142 0.09 8.18 9.27
N GLY A 143 -0.82 8.92 9.92
CA GLY A 143 -0.77 9.27 11.33
C GLY A 143 -0.20 10.67 11.59
N ILE A 144 0.54 11.26 10.65
CA ILE A 144 1.03 12.65 10.73
C ILE A 144 0.24 13.53 9.77
N THR A 145 -0.02 13.03 8.57
CA THR A 145 -0.73 13.73 7.50
C THR A 145 -1.93 12.91 7.04
N GLY A 146 -3.09 13.55 7.10
CA GLY A 146 -4.38 13.05 6.63
C GLY A 146 -4.83 13.65 5.30
N GLU A 147 -5.96 13.16 4.81
CA GLU A 147 -6.72 13.76 3.71
C GLU A 147 -7.84 14.64 4.26
N ASP A 148 -8.00 15.84 3.73
CA ASP A 148 -9.12 16.74 4.01
C ASP A 148 -10.42 16.12 3.47
N VAL A 149 -11.29 15.70 4.38
CA VAL A 149 -12.61 15.14 4.09
C VAL A 149 -13.70 15.99 4.74
N THR A 150 -13.44 17.29 4.92
CA THR A 150 -14.36 18.23 5.59
C THR A 150 -15.75 18.21 4.95
N ALA A 151 -15.82 18.27 3.62
CA ALA A 151 -17.09 18.27 2.89
C ALA A 151 -17.90 16.97 3.15
N ASN A 152 -17.23 15.82 3.19
CA ASN A 152 -17.84 14.53 3.46
C ASN A 152 -18.30 14.40 4.92
N LEU A 153 -17.51 14.92 5.87
CA LEU A 153 -17.86 14.91 7.28
C LEU A 153 -19.05 15.82 7.60
N ARG A 154 -19.22 16.94 6.87
CA ARG A 154 -20.42 17.81 6.99
C ARG A 154 -21.72 17.07 6.65
N THR A 155 -21.66 16.01 5.84
CA THR A 155 -22.86 15.22 5.49
C THR A 155 -23.29 14.26 6.59
N ILE A 156 -22.43 13.99 7.57
CA ILE A 156 -22.74 13.12 8.71
C ILE A 156 -23.56 13.92 9.71
N LYS A 157 -24.83 13.57 9.87
CA LYS A 157 -25.80 14.34 10.67
C LYS A 157 -25.41 14.49 12.14
N THR A 158 -24.67 13.51 12.67
CA THR A 158 -24.18 13.47 14.05
C THR A 158 -22.89 14.26 14.28
N VAL A 159 -22.29 14.82 13.21
CA VAL A 159 -21.24 15.83 13.31
C VAL A 159 -21.89 17.21 13.45
N PRO A 160 -21.72 17.91 14.60
CA PRO A 160 -22.24 19.26 14.76
C PRO A 160 -21.48 20.22 13.84
N LEU A 161 -22.18 21.04 13.05
CA LEU A 161 -21.51 22.11 12.29
C LEU A 161 -21.14 23.30 13.20
N ARG A 162 -21.92 23.49 14.25
CA ARG A 162 -21.68 24.43 15.34
C ARG A 162 -21.95 23.71 16.66
N LEU A 163 -21.08 23.92 17.64
CA LEU A 163 -21.21 23.33 18.97
C LEU A 163 -22.41 23.92 19.72
N VAL A 164 -22.97 23.13 20.64
CA VAL A 164 -24.15 23.54 21.44
C VAL A 164 -23.80 24.64 22.43
N LYS A 165 -22.58 24.62 22.97
CA LYS A 165 -22.04 25.66 23.84
C LYS A 165 -21.02 26.48 23.08
N ASP A 166 -21.07 27.80 23.25
CA ASP A 166 -20.08 28.71 22.69
C ASP A 166 -18.73 28.47 23.39
N ILE A 167 -17.71 28.17 22.59
CA ILE A 167 -16.35 27.83 23.01
C ILE A 167 -15.42 28.75 22.22
N SER A 168 -14.57 29.52 22.91
CA SER A 168 -13.60 30.41 22.23
C SER A 168 -12.30 29.69 21.89
N GLY A 169 -11.77 29.96 20.71
CA GLY A 169 -10.50 29.41 20.24
C GLY A 169 -10.62 28.04 19.56
N ARG A 170 -9.46 27.39 19.37
CA ARG A 170 -9.33 26.15 18.62
C ARG A 170 -9.58 24.93 19.50
N LEU A 171 -10.52 24.09 19.09
CA LEU A 171 -10.83 22.78 19.67
C LEU A 171 -10.57 21.69 18.62
N GLU A 172 -9.88 20.63 18.99
CA GLU A 172 -9.72 19.45 18.15
C GLU A 172 -10.19 18.20 18.89
N VAL A 173 -11.06 17.43 18.25
CA VAL A 173 -11.55 16.15 18.75
C VAL A 173 -11.31 15.04 17.73
N ARG A 174 -11.14 13.80 18.20
CA ARG A 174 -11.00 12.62 17.32
C ARG A 174 -12.13 11.66 17.55
N GLY A 175 -12.59 11.07 16.46
CA GLY A 175 -13.68 10.11 16.47
C GLY A 175 -13.48 9.03 15.43
N GLU A 176 -14.34 8.02 15.50
CA GLU A 176 -14.39 6.91 14.55
C GLU A 176 -15.68 7.05 13.74
N VAL A 177 -15.54 7.28 12.44
CA VAL A 177 -16.66 7.20 11.50
C VAL A 177 -16.94 5.74 11.20
N PHE A 178 -18.18 5.31 11.36
CA PHE A 178 -18.60 3.94 11.14
C PHE A 178 -19.90 3.87 10.34
N MET A 179 -20.26 2.65 9.98
CA MET A 179 -21.50 2.32 9.28
C MET A 179 -22.25 1.27 10.08
N THR A 180 -23.57 1.39 10.15
CA THR A 180 -24.40 0.38 10.82
C THR A 180 -24.42 -0.91 10.01
N LYS A 181 -24.69 -2.04 10.68
CA LYS A 181 -24.81 -3.36 10.04
C LYS A 181 -25.90 -3.38 8.97
N ASP A 182 -27.02 -2.70 9.23
CA ASP A 182 -28.15 -2.60 8.30
C ASP A 182 -27.81 -1.76 7.06
N GLU A 183 -27.16 -0.62 7.26
CA GLU A 183 -26.73 0.24 6.15
C GLU A 183 -25.69 -0.47 5.27
N PHE A 184 -24.77 -1.20 5.90
CA PHE A 184 -23.80 -2.04 5.19
C PHE A 184 -24.47 -3.11 4.32
N ALA A 185 -25.49 -3.80 4.86
CA ALA A 185 -26.26 -4.79 4.12
C ALA A 185 -27.01 -4.16 2.93
N ARG A 186 -27.68 -3.01 3.16
CA ARG A 186 -28.39 -2.26 2.13
C ARG A 186 -27.47 -1.84 0.98
N ILE A 187 -26.30 -1.29 1.30
CA ILE A 187 -25.32 -0.84 0.30
C ILE A 187 -24.76 -2.02 -0.51
N ASN A 188 -24.51 -3.16 0.14
CA ASN A 188 -24.03 -4.33 -0.59
C ASN A 188 -25.11 -4.89 -1.54
N ALA A 189 -26.39 -4.88 -1.15
CA ALA A 189 -27.49 -5.24 -2.05
C ALA A 189 -27.54 -4.33 -3.29
N GLU A 190 -27.47 -3.01 -3.13
CA GLU A 190 -27.40 -2.06 -4.27
C GLU A 190 -26.21 -2.34 -5.20
N ARG A 191 -25.05 -2.68 -4.61
CA ARG A 191 -23.83 -2.98 -5.38
C ARG A 191 -23.95 -4.29 -6.13
N GLU A 192 -24.59 -5.28 -5.54
CA GLU A 192 -24.87 -6.57 -6.19
C GLU A 192 -25.77 -6.38 -7.40
N GLU A 193 -26.87 -5.64 -7.24
CA GLU A 193 -27.81 -5.29 -8.33
C GLU A 193 -27.11 -4.52 -9.46
N ALA A 194 -26.16 -3.64 -9.12
CA ALA A 194 -25.36 -2.88 -10.07
C ALA A 194 -24.16 -3.67 -10.66
N GLY A 195 -23.95 -4.93 -10.27
CA GLY A 195 -22.82 -5.75 -10.72
C GLY A 195 -21.44 -5.26 -10.25
N LEU A 196 -21.40 -4.47 -9.18
CA LEU A 196 -20.19 -3.92 -8.57
C LEU A 196 -19.61 -4.86 -7.50
N PRO A 197 -18.29 -4.83 -7.25
CA PRO A 197 -17.70 -5.61 -6.16
C PRO A 197 -18.29 -5.21 -4.80
N LEU A 198 -18.71 -6.19 -4.00
CA LEU A 198 -19.24 -5.95 -2.66
C LEU A 198 -18.15 -5.44 -1.72
N PHE A 199 -18.55 -4.67 -0.71
CA PHE A 199 -17.66 -4.32 0.39
C PHE A 199 -17.47 -5.53 1.31
N ALA A 200 -16.21 -5.77 1.70
CA ALA A 200 -15.84 -6.95 2.50
C ALA A 200 -16.33 -6.88 3.95
N ASN A 201 -16.37 -5.68 4.53
CA ASN A 201 -16.79 -5.43 5.92
C ASN A 201 -17.27 -3.97 6.07
N PRO A 202 -17.97 -3.64 7.18
CA PRO A 202 -18.45 -2.28 7.46
C PRO A 202 -17.35 -1.23 7.46
N ARG A 203 -16.14 -1.53 7.95
CA ARG A 203 -15.02 -0.58 7.93
C ARG A 203 -14.59 -0.17 6.53
N ASN A 204 -14.43 -1.12 5.63
CA ASN A 204 -14.09 -0.87 4.23
C ASN A 204 -15.20 -0.07 3.53
N ALA A 205 -16.46 -0.37 3.85
CA ALA A 205 -17.61 0.38 3.35
C ALA A 205 -17.62 1.82 3.89
N ALA A 206 -17.37 2.03 5.19
CA ALA A 206 -17.27 3.35 5.80
C ALA A 206 -16.11 4.17 5.20
N ALA A 207 -14.92 3.57 5.05
CA ALA A 207 -13.77 4.21 4.43
C ALA A 207 -14.01 4.60 2.98
N GLY A 208 -14.59 3.69 2.19
CA GLY A 208 -14.95 3.98 0.80
C GLY A 208 -16.01 5.08 0.71
N SER A 209 -17.01 5.05 1.60
CA SER A 209 -18.11 6.02 1.61
C SER A 209 -17.68 7.41 2.06
N LEU A 210 -16.75 7.51 3.01
CA LEU A 210 -16.22 8.77 3.49
C LEU A 210 -15.27 9.43 2.48
N ARG A 211 -14.50 8.63 1.74
CA ARG A 211 -13.48 9.11 0.78
C ARG A 211 -14.05 9.23 -0.64
N GLN A 212 -15.18 9.91 -0.78
CA GLN A 212 -15.80 10.21 -2.07
C GLN A 212 -15.48 11.64 -2.50
N LEU A 213 -15.00 11.83 -3.72
CA LEU A 213 -14.76 13.18 -4.26
C LEU A 213 -16.05 14.00 -4.35
N ASP A 214 -17.18 13.33 -4.56
CA ASP A 214 -18.51 13.93 -4.49
C ASP A 214 -19.15 13.65 -3.12
N PRO A 215 -19.30 14.67 -2.25
CA PRO A 215 -19.89 14.50 -0.92
C PRO A 215 -21.35 14.06 -0.98
N ARG A 216 -22.06 14.24 -2.11
CA ARG A 216 -23.43 13.74 -2.28
C ARG A 216 -23.49 12.22 -2.24
N VAL A 217 -22.42 11.54 -2.69
CA VAL A 217 -22.30 10.09 -2.56
C VAL A 217 -22.11 9.72 -1.10
N THR A 218 -21.34 10.46 -0.31
CA THR A 218 -21.23 10.23 1.14
C THR A 218 -22.57 10.47 1.84
N ALA A 219 -23.30 11.53 1.48
CA ALA A 219 -24.60 11.85 2.06
C ALA A 219 -25.65 10.75 1.82
N SER A 220 -25.53 9.99 0.73
CA SER A 220 -26.43 8.86 0.43
C SER A 220 -26.05 7.57 1.19
N ARG A 221 -24.96 7.59 1.97
CA ARG A 221 -24.47 6.47 2.75
C ARG A 221 -24.64 6.90 4.21
N ALA A 222 -25.52 6.24 4.96
CA ALA A 222 -25.89 6.65 6.31
C ALA A 222 -24.75 6.40 7.32
N LEU A 223 -23.65 7.13 7.17
CA LEU A 223 -22.51 7.12 8.08
C LEU A 223 -22.88 7.78 9.39
N ASP A 224 -22.23 7.31 10.45
CA ASP A 224 -22.37 7.84 11.81
C ASP A 224 -20.97 7.94 12.45
N ILE A 225 -20.86 8.64 13.58
CA ILE A 225 -19.59 8.87 14.26
C ILE A 225 -19.75 8.74 15.78
N TYR A 226 -18.72 8.20 16.43
CA TYR A 226 -18.51 8.39 17.86
C TYR A 226 -17.19 9.10 18.12
N VAL A 227 -17.22 10.16 18.90
CA VAL A 227 -16.04 10.91 19.34
C VAL A 227 -15.50 10.30 20.62
N TYR A 228 -14.18 10.14 20.71
CA TYR A 228 -13.51 9.38 21.77
C TYR A 228 -12.23 10.03 22.31
N TYR A 229 -11.82 11.19 21.79
CA TYR A 229 -10.57 11.85 22.20
C TYR A 229 -10.67 13.36 22.08
N LEU A 230 -10.25 14.06 23.12
CA LEU A 230 -10.10 15.51 23.16
C LEU A 230 -8.62 15.86 23.14
N ILE A 231 -8.21 16.73 22.22
CA ILE A 231 -6.84 17.26 22.15
C ILE A 231 -6.69 18.42 23.13
N ASN A 232 -5.58 18.44 23.87
CA ASN A 232 -5.26 19.46 24.88
C ASN A 232 -6.41 19.77 25.88
N PRO A 233 -6.97 18.75 26.55
CA PRO A 233 -8.08 18.91 27.51
C PRO A 233 -7.76 19.88 28.67
N GLU A 234 -6.49 20.07 29.02
CA GLU A 234 -6.06 21.02 30.05
C GLU A 234 -6.48 22.47 29.77
N LYS A 235 -6.68 22.83 28.50
CA LYS A 235 -7.18 24.17 28.11
C LYS A 235 -8.56 24.47 28.69
N TRP A 236 -9.31 23.42 29.00
CA TRP A 236 -10.68 23.49 29.53
C TRP A 236 -10.75 23.10 31.01
N GLY A 237 -9.60 22.99 31.71
CA GLY A 237 -9.54 22.55 33.09
C GLY A 237 -9.93 21.09 33.30
N ILE A 238 -9.79 20.25 32.26
CA ILE A 238 -10.14 18.84 32.29
C ILE A 238 -8.89 18.00 32.54
N TYR A 239 -8.94 17.14 33.55
CA TYR A 239 -7.79 16.35 34.01
C TYR A 239 -8.00 14.83 33.95
N THR A 240 -9.21 14.38 33.64
CA THR A 240 -9.52 12.96 33.41
C THR A 240 -10.12 12.75 32.02
N HIS A 241 -9.87 11.57 31.45
CA HIS A 241 -10.44 11.16 30.17
C HIS A 241 -11.96 10.96 30.27
N TRP A 242 -12.46 10.47 31.41
CA TRP A 242 -13.89 10.37 31.65
C TRP A 242 -14.59 11.74 31.59
N ASP A 243 -14.01 12.76 32.23
CA ASP A 243 -14.53 14.12 32.17
C ASP A 243 -14.42 14.71 30.76
N ALA A 244 -13.35 14.38 30.02
CA ALA A 244 -13.22 14.77 28.62
C ALA A 244 -14.34 14.20 27.74
N LEU A 245 -14.71 12.92 27.94
CA LEU A 245 -15.86 12.31 27.25
C LEU A 245 -17.17 13.03 27.59
N ASN A 246 -17.40 13.36 28.86
CA ASN A 246 -18.61 14.07 29.30
C ASN A 246 -18.66 15.50 28.76
N PHE A 247 -17.52 16.21 28.77
CA PHE A 247 -17.40 17.53 28.18
C PHE A 247 -17.73 17.51 26.69
N MET A 248 -17.21 16.54 25.93
CA MET A 248 -17.56 16.41 24.51
C MET A 248 -19.06 16.15 24.29
N LYS A 249 -19.73 15.38 25.17
CA LYS A 249 -21.19 15.22 25.13
C LYS A 249 -21.93 16.54 25.34
N GLU A 250 -21.48 17.36 26.29
CA GLU A 250 -22.06 18.68 26.58
C GLU A 250 -21.90 19.68 25.42
N LEU A 251 -20.84 19.52 24.61
CA LEU A 251 -20.61 20.33 23.42
C LEU A 251 -21.45 19.93 22.21
N GLY A 252 -22.16 18.80 22.29
CA GLY A 252 -23.01 18.31 21.21
C GLY A 252 -22.48 17.10 20.46
N PHE A 253 -21.32 16.55 20.83
CA PHE A 253 -20.75 15.39 20.16
C PHE A 253 -21.44 14.09 20.59
N LYS A 254 -21.59 13.17 19.62
CA LYS A 254 -22.00 11.80 19.90
C LYS A 254 -20.82 11.03 20.51
N VAL A 255 -20.96 10.63 21.77
CA VAL A 255 -19.99 9.77 22.47
C VAL A 255 -20.65 8.43 22.75
N ASN A 256 -19.87 7.34 22.74
CA ASN A 256 -20.41 6.01 22.93
C ASN A 256 -21.17 5.90 24.27
N PRO A 257 -22.46 5.53 24.27
CA PRO A 257 -23.26 5.45 25.50
C PRO A 257 -22.82 4.31 26.42
N TYR A 258 -22.05 3.35 25.91
CA TYR A 258 -21.58 2.18 26.63
C TYR A 258 -20.17 2.33 27.19
N SER A 259 -19.54 3.50 27.08
CA SER A 259 -18.25 3.75 27.76
C SER A 259 -18.41 3.63 29.28
N ARG A 260 -17.42 3.04 29.96
CA ARG A 260 -17.46 2.81 31.42
C ARG A 260 -16.17 3.26 32.08
N LEU A 261 -16.28 4.01 33.17
CA LEU A 261 -15.18 4.24 34.11
C LEU A 261 -15.04 2.99 34.99
N CYS A 262 -13.86 2.40 34.98
CA CYS A 262 -13.48 1.20 35.73
C CYS A 262 -12.41 1.54 36.75
N LYS A 263 -12.62 1.13 38.00
CA LYS A 263 -11.71 1.44 39.12
C LYS A 263 -10.42 0.62 39.08
N ASP A 264 -10.49 -0.56 38.47
CA ASP A 264 -9.37 -1.50 38.39
C ASP A 264 -9.48 -2.43 37.17
N MET A 265 -8.48 -3.31 37.01
CA MET A 265 -8.42 -4.24 35.89
C MET A 265 -9.45 -5.38 35.96
N GLU A 266 -10.05 -5.63 37.14
CA GLU A 266 -11.10 -6.63 37.29
C GLU A 266 -12.45 -6.10 36.76
N GLU A 267 -12.78 -4.83 37.04
CA GLU A 267 -13.93 -4.15 36.43
C GLU A 267 -13.78 -4.02 34.91
N VAL A 268 -12.56 -3.73 34.44
CA VAL A 268 -12.24 -3.74 33.01
C VAL A 268 -12.47 -5.12 32.40
N TRP A 269 -12.00 -6.19 33.06
CA TRP A 269 -12.18 -7.54 32.54
C TRP A 269 -13.66 -7.92 32.42
N LYS A 270 -14.46 -7.60 33.46
CA LYS A 270 -15.92 -7.79 33.41
C LYS A 270 -16.57 -7.03 32.25
N TYR A 271 -16.10 -5.82 31.96
CA TYR A 271 -16.56 -5.05 30.80
C TYR A 271 -16.22 -5.76 29.48
N CYS A 272 -14.99 -6.25 29.33
CA CYS A 272 -14.56 -7.01 28.15
C CYS A 272 -15.43 -8.27 27.94
N GLU A 273 -15.64 -9.07 28.98
CA GLU A 273 -16.47 -10.29 28.91
C GLU A 273 -17.94 -9.99 28.62
N GLU A 274 -18.47 -8.89 29.16
CA GLU A 274 -19.85 -8.46 28.89
C GLU A 274 -20.02 -8.13 27.40
N TRP A 275 -19.14 -7.29 26.85
CA TRP A 275 -19.27 -6.84 25.47
C TRP A 275 -18.82 -7.84 24.43
N GLU A 276 -17.95 -8.78 24.78
CA GLU A 276 -17.67 -9.94 23.93
C GLU A 276 -18.95 -10.76 23.68
N ARG A 277 -19.77 -10.95 24.72
CA ARG A 277 -21.06 -11.68 24.63
C ARG A 277 -22.14 -10.87 23.92
N LYS A 278 -22.22 -9.56 24.18
CA LYS A 278 -23.28 -8.67 23.66
C LYS A 278 -22.94 -8.02 22.31
N LYS A 279 -21.75 -8.26 21.73
CA LYS A 279 -21.32 -7.60 20.47
C LYS A 279 -22.29 -7.79 19.29
N SER A 280 -23.05 -8.88 19.28
CA SER A 280 -24.06 -9.16 18.25
C SER A 280 -25.25 -8.20 18.32
N GLU A 281 -25.60 -7.72 19.52
CA GLU A 281 -26.73 -6.80 19.79
C GLU A 281 -26.45 -5.37 19.30
N LEU A 282 -25.18 -5.02 19.09
CA LEU A 282 -24.79 -3.69 18.61
C LEU A 282 -25.19 -3.47 17.15
N VAL A 283 -25.71 -2.28 16.85
CA VAL A 283 -26.04 -1.87 15.47
C VAL A 283 -24.80 -1.58 14.62
N TYR A 284 -23.61 -1.56 15.22
CA TYR A 284 -22.31 -1.30 14.58
C TYR A 284 -21.33 -2.43 14.88
N ALA A 285 -20.28 -2.53 14.06
CA ALA A 285 -19.22 -3.52 14.24
C ALA A 285 -18.19 -3.04 15.28
N VAL A 286 -17.77 -3.98 16.13
CA VAL A 286 -16.70 -3.79 17.12
C VAL A 286 -15.73 -4.96 17.03
N ASP A 287 -14.44 -4.67 17.11
CA ASP A 287 -13.37 -5.67 17.04
C ASP A 287 -12.65 -5.85 18.39
N GLY A 288 -13.19 -5.25 19.46
CA GLY A 288 -12.62 -5.31 20.80
C GLY A 288 -13.08 -4.17 21.72
N VAL A 289 -12.27 -3.95 22.75
CA VAL A 289 -12.39 -2.85 23.73
C VAL A 289 -11.08 -2.08 23.77
N VAL A 290 -11.17 -0.75 23.83
CA VAL A 290 -10.02 0.13 24.11
C VAL A 290 -10.04 0.50 25.58
N LEU A 291 -8.92 0.25 26.25
CA LEU A 291 -8.68 0.66 27.63
C LEU A 291 -7.76 1.88 27.60
N LYS A 292 -8.14 2.95 28.30
CA LYS A 292 -7.30 4.15 28.43
C LYS A 292 -7.14 4.47 29.92
N VAL A 293 -5.93 4.79 30.35
CA VAL A 293 -5.69 5.32 31.71
C VAL A 293 -6.54 6.58 31.88
N ASN A 294 -7.35 6.66 32.94
CA ASN A 294 -8.31 7.75 33.13
C ASN A 294 -7.60 9.09 33.39
N LYS A 295 -6.54 9.09 34.21
CA LYS A 295 -5.81 10.31 34.59
C LYS A 295 -4.92 10.82 33.45
N LEU A 296 -5.13 12.06 33.00
CA LEU A 296 -4.48 12.61 31.80
C LEU A 296 -3.02 13.07 32.03
N ASP A 297 -2.68 13.48 33.25
CA ASP A 297 -1.30 13.81 33.64
C ASP A 297 -0.34 12.62 33.45
N LEU A 298 -0.84 11.41 33.68
CA LEU A 298 -0.10 10.17 33.45
C LEU A 298 0.20 9.92 31.98
N TRP A 299 -0.55 10.48 31.02
CA TRP A 299 -0.29 10.24 29.60
C TRP A 299 1.03 10.84 29.16
N LYS A 300 1.34 12.06 29.62
CA LYS A 300 2.64 12.73 29.39
C LYS A 300 3.78 11.96 30.06
N LYS A 301 3.55 11.43 31.27
CA LYS A 301 4.53 10.65 32.04
C LYS A 301 4.84 9.29 31.41
N LEU A 302 3.81 8.57 30.98
CA LEU A 302 3.92 7.25 30.35
C LEU A 302 4.48 7.37 28.92
N GLY A 303 4.11 8.44 28.21
CA GLY A 303 4.56 8.72 26.85
C GLY A 303 4.02 7.72 25.82
N ALA A 304 4.75 7.59 24.71
CA ALA A 304 4.42 6.69 23.61
C ALA A 304 5.67 5.95 23.12
N THR A 305 5.46 4.83 22.44
CA THR A 305 6.46 4.22 21.55
C THR A 305 6.45 4.95 20.20
N SER A 306 7.23 4.48 19.23
CA SER A 306 7.21 5.01 17.86
C SER A 306 5.86 4.81 17.15
N LYS A 307 4.97 3.95 17.66
CA LYS A 307 3.71 3.58 16.98
C LYS A 307 2.46 3.64 17.86
N SER A 308 2.61 3.51 19.18
CA SER A 308 1.47 3.33 20.09
C SER A 308 1.67 4.06 21.42
N PRO A 309 0.63 4.67 22.01
CA PRO A 309 0.70 5.24 23.35
C PRO A 309 0.90 4.15 24.41
N ARG A 310 1.61 4.46 25.49
CA ARG A 310 1.81 3.52 26.63
C ARG A 310 0.69 3.57 27.66
N TRP A 311 -0.22 4.54 27.53
CA TRP A 311 -1.36 4.76 28.42
C TRP A 311 -2.67 4.17 27.88
N ALA A 312 -2.66 3.52 26.71
CA ALA A 312 -3.83 2.85 26.16
C ALA A 312 -3.47 1.54 25.45
N ILE A 313 -4.41 0.59 25.47
CA ILE A 313 -4.28 -0.71 24.83
C ILE A 313 -5.63 -1.18 24.27
N ALA A 314 -5.60 -1.90 23.15
CA ALA A 314 -6.77 -2.51 22.53
C ALA A 314 -6.87 -3.99 22.91
N PHE A 315 -7.82 -4.36 23.75
CA PHE A 315 -8.19 -5.77 23.94
C PHE A 315 -9.00 -6.23 22.72
N LYS A 316 -8.49 -7.20 21.98
CA LYS A 316 -9.16 -7.76 20.80
C LYS A 316 -10.02 -8.94 21.20
N PHE A 317 -11.27 -8.95 20.75
CA PHE A 317 -12.11 -10.12 20.95
C PHE A 317 -11.52 -11.32 20.18
N PRO A 318 -11.60 -12.54 20.73
CA PRO A 318 -11.16 -13.71 20.01
C PRO A 318 -11.95 -13.83 18.69
N PRO A 319 -11.28 -14.17 17.58
CA PRO A 319 -11.94 -14.34 16.30
C PRO A 319 -12.97 -15.46 16.41
N GLU A 320 -14.14 -15.26 15.80
CA GLU A 320 -15.18 -16.29 15.74
C GLU A 320 -14.61 -17.55 15.07
N GLU A 321 -14.88 -18.70 15.68
CA GLU A 321 -14.55 -20.01 15.16
C GLU A 321 -15.84 -20.74 14.77
N ALA A 322 -15.85 -21.41 13.63
CA ALA A 322 -16.94 -22.28 13.22
C ALA A 322 -16.41 -23.65 12.85
N THR A 323 -17.24 -24.67 13.04
CA THR A 323 -16.94 -26.05 12.64
C THR A 323 -17.57 -26.34 11.28
N THR A 324 -16.80 -26.86 10.34
CA THR A 324 -17.29 -27.26 9.01
C THR A 324 -16.49 -28.44 8.46
N ARG A 325 -16.95 -29.03 7.35
CA ARG A 325 -16.31 -30.16 6.70
C ARG A 325 -15.41 -29.72 5.55
N VAL A 326 -14.24 -30.33 5.42
CA VAL A 326 -13.36 -30.20 4.24
C VAL A 326 -13.90 -31.10 3.12
N ILE A 327 -14.46 -30.50 2.08
CA ILE A 327 -14.97 -31.21 0.90
C ILE A 327 -13.81 -31.67 0.02
N ASP A 328 -12.84 -30.78 -0.18
CA ASP A 328 -11.68 -31.02 -1.04
C ASP A 328 -10.50 -30.11 -0.64
N ILE A 329 -9.29 -30.42 -1.10
CA ILE A 329 -8.13 -29.54 -0.97
C ILE A 329 -7.57 -29.28 -2.36
N VAL A 330 -7.75 -28.04 -2.83
CA VAL A 330 -7.30 -27.61 -4.15
C VAL A 330 -6.04 -26.75 -4.02
N VAL A 331 -5.23 -26.71 -5.07
CA VAL A 331 -3.96 -25.96 -5.06
C VAL A 331 -4.08 -24.70 -5.89
N ASN A 332 -3.91 -23.54 -5.23
CA ASN A 332 -3.81 -22.25 -5.89
C ASN A 332 -2.34 -21.97 -6.25
N VAL A 333 -2.11 -21.46 -7.47
CA VAL A 333 -0.78 -21.03 -7.92
C VAL A 333 -0.71 -19.51 -7.84
N GLY A 334 0.15 -18.99 -6.97
CA GLY A 334 0.34 -17.56 -6.80
C GLY A 334 1.14 -16.91 -7.92
N ARG A 335 1.16 -15.57 -7.94
CA ARG A 335 1.87 -14.74 -8.92
C ARG A 335 3.38 -15.00 -9.03
N THR A 336 4.01 -15.54 -7.99
CA THR A 336 5.43 -15.94 -7.95
C THR A 336 5.63 -17.45 -8.14
N GLY A 337 4.58 -18.15 -8.55
CA GLY A 337 4.57 -19.59 -8.78
C GLY A 337 4.41 -20.46 -7.54
N ILE A 338 4.23 -19.88 -6.35
CA ILE A 338 4.00 -20.65 -5.11
C ILE A 338 2.69 -21.43 -5.23
N LEU A 339 2.75 -22.72 -4.90
CA LEU A 339 1.59 -23.61 -4.78
C LEU A 339 1.12 -23.57 -3.32
N THR A 340 -0.09 -23.06 -3.11
CA THR A 340 -0.73 -22.94 -1.81
C THR A 340 -1.94 -23.87 -1.74
N PRO A 341 -1.98 -24.82 -0.80
CA PRO A 341 -3.16 -25.66 -0.58
C PRO A 341 -4.28 -24.81 0.05
N VAL A 342 -5.48 -24.99 -0.45
CA VAL A 342 -6.69 -24.29 -0.01
C VAL A 342 -7.77 -25.33 0.24
N ALA A 343 -8.28 -25.37 1.47
CA ALA A 343 -9.42 -26.20 1.82
C ALA A 343 -10.67 -25.63 1.15
N VAL A 344 -11.38 -26.47 0.40
CA VAL A 344 -12.76 -26.23 -0.04
C VAL A 344 -13.65 -26.77 1.07
N LEU A 345 -14.46 -25.90 1.63
CA LEU A 345 -15.26 -26.18 2.81
C LEU A 345 -16.73 -26.30 2.45
N GLU A 346 -17.45 -27.11 3.22
CA GLU A 346 -18.89 -27.00 3.29
C GLU A 346 -19.26 -25.58 3.76
N PRO A 347 -20.18 -24.88 3.07
CA PRO A 347 -20.46 -23.47 3.36
C PRO A 347 -20.82 -23.26 4.84
N VAL A 348 -20.05 -22.41 5.52
CA VAL A 348 -20.24 -22.13 6.95
C VAL A 348 -20.29 -20.63 7.20
N HIS A 349 -21.17 -20.19 8.10
CA HIS A 349 -21.23 -18.80 8.53
C HIS A 349 -20.12 -18.51 9.54
N LEU A 350 -19.33 -17.47 9.27
CA LEU A 350 -18.20 -17.08 10.10
C LEU A 350 -18.02 -15.56 10.04
N GLY A 351 -18.19 -14.85 11.16
CA GLY A 351 -18.10 -13.39 11.20
C GLY A 351 -19.02 -12.73 10.16
N GLY A 352 -20.31 -13.11 10.15
CA GLY A 352 -21.34 -12.53 9.29
C GLY A 352 -21.27 -12.85 7.78
N THR A 353 -20.29 -13.65 7.32
CA THR A 353 -20.16 -14.03 5.91
C THR A 353 -20.12 -15.55 5.73
N ILE A 354 -20.57 -16.04 4.58
CA ILE A 354 -20.43 -17.45 4.22
C ILE A 354 -19.01 -17.73 3.71
N VAL A 355 -18.28 -18.56 4.44
CA VAL A 355 -16.94 -19.03 4.08
C VAL A 355 -17.06 -20.39 3.38
N LYS A 356 -16.51 -20.47 2.15
CA LYS A 356 -16.42 -21.72 1.36
C LYS A 356 -14.99 -22.19 1.13
N ARG A 357 -14.00 -21.37 1.48
CA ARG A 357 -12.58 -21.64 1.26
C ARG A 357 -11.77 -21.14 2.43
N ALA A 358 -10.77 -21.92 2.86
CA ALA A 358 -9.82 -21.51 3.89
C ALA A 358 -8.39 -21.86 3.48
N SER A 359 -7.45 -20.98 3.82
CA SER A 359 -6.03 -21.22 3.60
C SER A 359 -5.53 -22.36 4.48
N LEU A 360 -4.72 -23.24 3.90
CA LEU A 360 -3.92 -24.23 4.62
C LEU A 360 -2.42 -23.85 4.66
N HIS A 361 -2.09 -22.65 4.18
CA HIS A 361 -0.74 -22.07 4.14
C HIS A 361 0.26 -22.80 3.23
N ASN A 362 0.64 -24.04 3.55
CA ASN A 362 1.61 -24.85 2.81
C ASN A 362 1.44 -26.35 3.14
N GLU A 363 2.16 -27.23 2.42
CA GLU A 363 2.03 -28.69 2.64
C GLU A 363 2.48 -29.12 4.04
N ASP A 364 3.51 -28.50 4.61
CA ASP A 364 3.99 -28.84 5.95
C ASP A 364 2.93 -28.50 7.02
N GLU A 365 2.21 -27.39 6.87
CA GLU A 365 1.09 -27.03 7.75
C GLU A 365 -0.08 -28.01 7.63
N VAL A 366 -0.37 -28.49 6.41
CA VAL A 366 -1.37 -29.55 6.19
C VAL A 366 -0.98 -30.81 6.95
N ARG A 367 0.29 -31.24 6.87
CA ARG A 367 0.80 -32.42 7.58
C ARG A 367 0.86 -32.20 9.09
N ARG A 368 1.33 -31.04 9.55
CA ARG A 368 1.43 -30.70 10.99
C ARG A 368 0.06 -30.71 11.67
N LYS A 369 -0.96 -30.20 11.00
CA LYS A 369 -2.35 -30.20 11.47
C LYS A 369 -3.11 -31.48 11.13
N ASP A 370 -2.48 -32.40 10.38
CA ASP A 370 -3.05 -33.62 9.81
C ASP A 370 -4.42 -33.40 9.14
N VAL A 371 -4.53 -32.36 8.29
CA VAL A 371 -5.78 -32.04 7.60
C VAL A 371 -5.98 -32.97 6.40
N ARG A 372 -7.09 -33.71 6.40
CA ARG A 372 -7.45 -34.66 5.33
C ARG A 372 -8.73 -34.22 4.62
N ILE A 373 -8.88 -34.66 3.37
CA ILE A 373 -10.13 -34.45 2.62
C ILE A 373 -11.21 -35.32 3.27
N GLY A 374 -12.31 -34.69 3.67
CA GLY A 374 -13.42 -35.31 4.40
C GLY A 374 -13.47 -34.97 5.89
N ASP A 375 -12.39 -34.41 6.46
CA ASP A 375 -12.29 -34.06 7.88
C ASP A 375 -13.28 -32.97 8.29
N TRP A 376 -13.69 -33.02 9.56
CA TRP A 376 -14.29 -31.88 10.24
C TRP A 376 -13.20 -30.98 10.81
N VAL A 377 -13.26 -29.69 10.51
CA VAL A 377 -12.26 -28.70 10.90
C VAL A 377 -12.90 -27.52 11.61
N ILE A 378 -12.15 -26.93 12.51
CA ILE A 378 -12.45 -25.61 13.06
C ILE A 378 -11.77 -24.56 12.19
N VAL A 379 -12.55 -23.59 11.72
CA VAL A 379 -12.11 -22.49 10.87
C VAL A 379 -12.37 -21.16 11.56
N ARG A 380 -11.46 -20.22 11.35
CA ARG A 380 -11.57 -18.84 11.87
C ARG A 380 -11.12 -17.84 10.82
N LYS A 381 -11.46 -16.57 10.99
CA LYS A 381 -10.89 -15.49 10.18
C LYS A 381 -9.67 -14.89 10.88
N ALA A 382 -8.48 -15.13 10.34
CA ALA A 382 -7.28 -14.43 10.76
C ALA A 382 -7.40 -12.94 10.41
N GLY A 383 -7.25 -12.07 11.42
CA GLY A 383 -7.42 -10.62 11.29
C GLY A 383 -8.77 -10.22 10.70
N GLU A 384 -9.83 -10.99 10.99
CA GLU A 384 -11.22 -10.78 10.54
C GLU A 384 -11.45 -10.85 9.02
N ILE A 385 -10.43 -11.17 8.22
CA ILE A 385 -10.49 -11.13 6.75
C ILE A 385 -10.22 -12.49 6.13
N ILE A 386 -9.14 -13.18 6.51
CA ILE A 386 -8.66 -14.37 5.78
C ILE A 386 -9.08 -15.64 6.53
N PRO A 387 -9.98 -16.48 5.97
CA PRO A 387 -10.32 -17.73 6.61
C PRO A 387 -9.15 -18.71 6.61
N GLU A 388 -8.87 -19.31 7.75
CA GLU A 388 -7.85 -20.35 7.93
C GLU A 388 -8.38 -21.53 8.74
N VAL A 389 -7.82 -22.71 8.49
CA VAL A 389 -8.08 -23.91 9.31
C VAL A 389 -7.22 -23.85 10.57
N VAL A 390 -7.87 -23.90 11.73
CA VAL A 390 -7.22 -23.87 13.05
C VAL A 390 -6.74 -25.27 13.43
N LYS A 391 -7.67 -26.22 13.50
CA LYS A 391 -7.41 -27.61 13.88
C LYS A 391 -8.45 -28.57 13.28
N VAL A 392 -8.09 -29.84 13.23
CA VAL A 392 -8.97 -30.96 12.84
C VAL A 392 -9.67 -31.52 14.09
N ILE A 393 -10.92 -31.94 13.93
CA ILE A 393 -11.69 -32.66 14.95
C ILE A 393 -11.55 -34.15 14.69
N VAL A 394 -10.47 -34.74 15.22
CA VAL A 394 -10.07 -36.14 14.95
C VAL A 394 -11.16 -37.13 15.38
N ASP A 395 -11.88 -36.86 16.46
CA ASP A 395 -12.95 -37.73 16.98
C ASP A 395 -14.13 -37.93 16.01
N ARG A 396 -14.26 -37.06 15.00
CA ARG A 396 -15.32 -37.16 13.97
C ARG A 396 -14.88 -37.89 12.71
N ARG A 397 -13.69 -38.48 12.70
CA ARG A 397 -13.21 -39.25 11.55
C ARG A 397 -13.97 -40.55 11.41
N THR A 398 -14.33 -40.86 10.17
CA THR A 398 -15.00 -42.12 9.81
C THR A 398 -14.02 -43.15 9.23
N GLY A 399 -12.75 -42.78 9.03
CA GLY A 399 -11.73 -43.63 8.40
C GLY A 399 -11.75 -43.60 6.88
N ASN A 400 -12.64 -42.81 6.27
CA ASN A 400 -12.74 -42.65 4.80
C ASN A 400 -12.02 -41.40 4.29
N GLU A 401 -11.35 -40.65 5.19
CA GLU A 401 -10.66 -39.41 4.86
C GLU A 401 -9.42 -39.69 4.01
N ARG A 402 -9.17 -38.80 3.03
CA ARG A 402 -8.05 -38.95 2.09
C ARG A 402 -6.95 -37.95 2.40
N GLU A 403 -5.72 -38.44 2.52
CA GLU A 403 -4.55 -37.58 2.71
C GLU A 403 -4.29 -36.72 1.47
N PHE A 404 -4.01 -35.43 1.70
CA PHE A 404 -3.59 -34.52 0.64
C PHE A 404 -2.11 -34.68 0.33
N LYS A 405 -1.78 -34.75 -0.95
CA LYS A 405 -0.41 -34.69 -1.47
C LYS A 405 -0.28 -33.55 -2.45
N MET A 406 0.80 -32.77 -2.34
CA MET A 406 1.08 -31.72 -3.31
C MET A 406 1.32 -32.36 -4.69
N PRO A 407 0.72 -31.82 -5.79
CA PRO A 407 0.90 -32.39 -7.11
C PRO A 407 2.31 -32.12 -7.66
N ASP A 408 2.90 -33.12 -8.34
CA ASP A 408 4.20 -33.01 -9.02
C ASP A 408 4.15 -32.12 -10.28
N LYS A 409 2.95 -31.82 -10.76
CA LYS A 409 2.69 -30.95 -11.91
C LYS A 409 1.76 -29.80 -11.51
N CYS A 410 2.04 -28.62 -12.07
CA CYS A 410 1.29 -27.42 -11.81
C CYS A 410 -0.14 -27.55 -12.36
N PRO A 411 -1.19 -27.34 -11.55
CA PRO A 411 -2.58 -27.50 -11.99
C PRO A 411 -3.02 -26.44 -13.01
N VAL A 412 -2.25 -25.36 -13.17
CA VAL A 412 -2.58 -24.26 -14.10
C VAL A 412 -1.90 -24.42 -15.46
N CYS A 413 -0.66 -24.91 -15.51
CA CYS A 413 0.13 -24.94 -16.75
C CYS A 413 0.82 -26.28 -17.05
N GLY A 414 0.64 -27.30 -16.22
CA GLY A 414 1.22 -28.64 -16.41
C GLY A 414 2.73 -28.76 -16.18
N ALA A 415 3.45 -27.64 -15.99
CA ALA A 415 4.89 -27.66 -15.75
C ALA A 415 5.25 -28.33 -14.41
N SER A 416 6.47 -28.81 -14.29
CA SER A 416 6.97 -29.47 -13.07
C SER A 416 6.84 -28.57 -11.83
N VAL A 417 6.56 -29.19 -10.69
CA VAL A 417 6.56 -28.56 -9.38
C VAL A 417 7.81 -29.00 -8.65
N VAL A 418 8.52 -28.04 -8.07
CA VAL A 418 9.72 -28.32 -7.28
C VAL A 418 9.58 -27.68 -5.91
N ARG A 419 10.10 -28.37 -4.89
CA ARG A 419 10.33 -27.82 -3.56
C ARG A 419 11.82 -27.53 -3.42
N PRO A 420 12.26 -26.25 -3.47
CA PRO A 420 13.67 -25.92 -3.31
C PRO A 420 14.19 -26.35 -1.93
N GLU A 421 15.45 -26.75 -1.87
CA GLU A 421 16.09 -27.16 -0.63
C GLU A 421 16.16 -25.98 0.36
N GLY A 422 15.65 -26.20 1.58
CA GLY A 422 15.51 -25.17 2.62
C GLY A 422 14.24 -24.30 2.51
N GLU A 423 13.38 -24.51 1.51
CA GLU A 423 12.08 -23.83 1.40
C GLU A 423 10.91 -24.74 1.80
N VAL A 424 9.90 -24.15 2.46
CA VAL A 424 8.63 -24.80 2.79
C VAL A 424 7.67 -24.83 1.59
N ALA A 425 7.81 -23.84 0.69
CA ALA A 425 6.88 -23.63 -0.41
C ALA A 425 7.24 -24.46 -1.65
N HIS A 426 6.26 -25.20 -2.17
CA HIS A 426 6.33 -25.78 -3.52
C HIS A 426 6.11 -24.69 -4.56
N ARG A 427 6.81 -24.80 -5.70
CA ARG A 427 6.75 -23.79 -6.76
C ARG A 427 6.64 -24.42 -8.14
N CYS A 428 5.80 -23.79 -8.96
CA CYS A 428 5.72 -24.04 -10.40
C CYS A 428 6.91 -23.35 -11.10
N ILE A 429 7.69 -24.12 -11.85
CA ILE A 429 8.82 -23.60 -12.65
C ILE A 429 8.44 -23.23 -14.09
N GLY A 430 7.18 -23.44 -14.48
CA GLY A 430 6.68 -23.15 -15.82
C GLY A 430 6.82 -21.68 -16.19
N ILE A 431 7.55 -21.40 -17.27
CA ILE A 431 7.78 -20.04 -17.76
C ILE A 431 6.52 -19.41 -18.35
N ASN A 432 5.65 -20.23 -18.94
CA ASN A 432 4.41 -19.79 -19.57
C ASN A 432 3.19 -19.96 -18.64
N CYS A 433 3.41 -20.05 -17.32
CA CYS A 433 2.32 -20.25 -16.38
C CYS A 433 1.36 -19.03 -16.38
N PRO A 434 0.08 -19.20 -16.74
CA PRO A 434 -0.89 -18.10 -16.76
C PRO A 434 -0.98 -17.34 -15.44
N ALA A 435 -0.85 -18.06 -14.32
CA ALA A 435 -0.85 -17.47 -12.98
C ALA A 435 0.33 -16.52 -12.71
N GLN A 436 1.42 -16.64 -13.48
CA GLN A 436 2.64 -15.83 -13.35
C GLN A 436 2.82 -14.84 -14.52
N LEU A 437 2.01 -14.95 -15.57
CA LEU A 437 2.22 -14.26 -16.84
C LEU A 437 2.26 -12.72 -16.68
N LYS A 438 1.32 -12.16 -15.91
CA LYS A 438 1.26 -10.71 -15.65
C LYS A 438 2.56 -10.18 -15.02
N GLU A 439 3.08 -10.86 -13.99
CA GLU A 439 4.34 -10.46 -13.32
C GLU A 439 5.57 -10.70 -14.20
N ARG A 440 5.58 -11.78 -15.00
CA ARG A 440 6.68 -12.06 -15.94
C ARG A 440 6.80 -11.01 -17.03
N ILE A 441 5.67 -10.62 -17.63
CA ILE A 441 5.63 -9.53 -18.62
C ILE A 441 6.12 -8.22 -17.98
N ARG A 442 5.69 -7.93 -16.76
CA ARG A 442 6.11 -6.73 -16.02
C ARG A 442 7.63 -6.72 -15.77
N HIS A 443 8.19 -7.84 -15.31
CA HIS A 443 9.63 -7.99 -15.11
C HIS A 443 10.40 -7.83 -16.41
N PHE A 444 9.96 -8.50 -17.47
CA PHE A 444 10.57 -8.42 -18.81
C PHE A 444 10.56 -7.00 -19.37
N ALA A 445 9.45 -6.26 -19.19
CA ALA A 445 9.30 -4.89 -19.65
C ALA A 445 10.02 -3.84 -18.79
N SER A 446 10.51 -4.22 -17.62
CA SER A 446 11.13 -3.30 -16.66
C SER A 446 12.37 -2.59 -17.24
N ARG A 447 12.71 -1.44 -16.64
CA ARG A 447 13.84 -0.58 -17.06
C ARG A 447 15.18 -1.32 -17.10
N ASP A 448 15.42 -2.19 -16.12
CA ASP A 448 16.67 -2.97 -16.03
C ASP A 448 16.68 -4.20 -16.93
N ALA A 449 15.51 -4.65 -17.40
CA ALA A 449 15.37 -5.69 -18.41
C ALA A 449 15.29 -5.06 -19.81
N MET A 450 14.19 -5.28 -20.52
CA MET A 450 14.05 -4.89 -21.92
C MET A 450 13.62 -3.41 -22.12
N ASP A 451 13.37 -2.64 -21.05
CA ASP A 451 13.01 -1.21 -21.06
C ASP A 451 11.86 -0.88 -22.04
N ILE A 452 10.75 -1.62 -21.96
CA ILE A 452 9.57 -1.41 -22.82
C ILE A 452 8.66 -0.35 -22.18
N ARG A 453 9.02 0.92 -22.38
CA ARG A 453 8.25 2.06 -21.85
C ARG A 453 6.84 2.10 -22.43
N GLY A 454 5.85 2.32 -21.56
CA GLY A 454 4.43 2.30 -21.92
C GLY A 454 3.72 0.96 -21.67
N LEU A 455 4.46 -0.13 -21.45
CA LEU A 455 3.88 -1.43 -21.05
C LEU A 455 3.70 -1.50 -19.53
N GLY A 456 2.80 -0.68 -18.99
CA GLY A 456 2.49 -0.62 -17.56
C GLY A 456 1.49 -1.69 -17.09
N PRO A 457 1.29 -1.86 -15.77
CA PRO A 457 0.44 -2.91 -15.19
C PRO A 457 -0.98 -2.98 -15.78
N ALA A 458 -1.65 -1.83 -15.95
CA ALA A 458 -3.00 -1.78 -16.51
C ALA A 458 -3.08 -2.27 -17.98
N ILE A 459 -2.04 -2.03 -18.77
CA ILE A 459 -1.99 -2.50 -20.17
C ILE A 459 -1.70 -4.00 -20.19
N ILE A 460 -0.76 -4.47 -19.35
CA ILE A 460 -0.43 -5.90 -19.22
C ILE A 460 -1.68 -6.70 -18.81
N GLU A 461 -2.45 -6.18 -17.87
CA GLU A 461 -3.69 -6.78 -17.40
C GLU A 461 -4.67 -7.01 -18.55
N GLN A 462 -4.97 -5.96 -19.32
CA GLN A 462 -5.86 -6.04 -20.47
C GLN A 462 -5.31 -6.97 -21.58
N LEU A 463 -4.00 -6.93 -21.86
CA LEU A 463 -3.38 -7.80 -22.87
C LEU A 463 -3.55 -9.29 -22.52
N VAL A 464 -3.42 -9.64 -21.24
CA VAL A 464 -3.59 -11.01 -20.75
C VAL A 464 -5.07 -11.41 -20.74
N GLU A 465 -5.96 -10.52 -20.29
CA GLU A 465 -7.41 -10.79 -20.23
C GLU A 465 -8.05 -10.96 -21.60
N LYS A 466 -7.68 -10.11 -22.57
CA LYS A 466 -8.07 -10.26 -23.97
C LYS A 466 -7.33 -11.38 -24.69
N ARG A 467 -6.44 -12.11 -24.00
CA ARG A 467 -5.62 -13.21 -24.53
C ARG A 467 -4.75 -12.82 -25.74
N PHE A 468 -4.37 -11.54 -25.83
CA PHE A 468 -3.47 -11.06 -26.88
C PHE A 468 -2.03 -11.49 -26.65
N VAL A 469 -1.67 -11.78 -25.39
CA VAL A 469 -0.37 -12.34 -25.00
C VAL A 469 -0.57 -13.56 -24.11
N LYS A 470 0.19 -14.62 -24.38
CA LYS A 470 0.21 -15.89 -23.63
C LYS A 470 1.59 -16.18 -23.04
N ASP A 471 2.62 -15.55 -23.61
CA ASP A 471 3.99 -15.55 -23.12
C ASP A 471 4.65 -14.18 -23.34
N ILE A 472 5.89 -14.01 -22.87
CA ILE A 472 6.62 -12.74 -23.03
C ILE A 472 7.03 -12.46 -24.48
N ALA A 473 7.12 -13.48 -25.33
CA ALA A 473 7.52 -13.29 -26.73
C ALA A 473 6.36 -12.74 -27.57
N ASP A 474 5.11 -13.02 -27.22
CA ASP A 474 3.91 -12.44 -27.88
C ASP A 474 3.91 -10.92 -27.93
N ILE A 475 4.60 -10.26 -26.99
CA ILE A 475 4.75 -8.79 -26.96
C ILE A 475 5.28 -8.27 -28.30
N TYR A 476 6.21 -9.01 -28.92
CA TYR A 476 6.83 -8.62 -30.20
C TYR A 476 5.96 -8.88 -31.44
N TYR A 477 4.82 -9.56 -31.26
CA TYR A 477 3.85 -9.86 -32.32
C TYR A 477 2.54 -9.06 -32.17
N LEU A 478 2.49 -8.11 -31.23
CA LEU A 478 1.36 -7.21 -31.10
C LEU A 478 1.26 -6.30 -32.33
N THR A 479 0.03 -6.12 -32.81
CA THR A 479 -0.27 -5.22 -33.93
C THR A 479 -0.83 -3.89 -33.41
N TYR A 480 -0.70 -2.85 -34.22
CA TYR A 480 -1.22 -1.52 -33.90
C TYR A 480 -2.72 -1.55 -33.58
N ASP A 481 -3.50 -2.28 -34.36
CA ASP A 481 -4.97 -2.40 -34.18
C ASP A 481 -5.34 -3.10 -32.87
N ARG A 482 -4.57 -4.14 -32.48
CA ARG A 482 -4.78 -4.82 -31.18
C ARG A 482 -4.52 -3.87 -30.02
N LEU A 483 -3.49 -3.03 -30.11
CA LEU A 483 -3.19 -2.03 -29.08
C LEU A 483 -4.29 -0.97 -29.02
N LEU A 484 -4.78 -0.47 -30.16
CA LEU A 484 -5.88 0.49 -30.21
C LEU A 484 -7.19 -0.02 -29.59
N SER A 485 -7.41 -1.33 -29.62
CA SER A 485 -8.60 -1.94 -28.98
C SER A 485 -8.55 -1.95 -27.45
N LEU A 486 -7.45 -1.52 -26.83
CA LEU A 486 -7.30 -1.47 -25.37
C LEU A 486 -7.91 -0.19 -24.80
N GLU A 487 -8.51 -0.30 -23.61
CA GLU A 487 -9.05 0.84 -22.90
C GLU A 487 -7.93 1.82 -22.52
N ARG A 488 -8.21 3.11 -22.71
CA ARG A 488 -7.26 4.22 -22.49
C ARG A 488 -6.00 4.16 -23.37
N MET A 489 -6.05 3.43 -24.50
CA MET A 489 -4.97 3.40 -25.49
C MET A 489 -5.31 4.25 -26.72
N GLY A 490 -4.80 5.49 -26.76
CA GLY A 490 -4.95 6.35 -27.93
C GLY A 490 -3.93 6.06 -29.05
N PRO A 491 -4.15 6.56 -30.28
CA PRO A 491 -3.26 6.35 -31.44
C PRO A 491 -1.79 6.67 -31.19
N LYS A 492 -1.52 7.77 -30.48
CA LYS A 492 -0.16 8.21 -30.12
C LYS A 492 0.49 7.27 -29.10
N SER A 493 -0.27 6.82 -28.10
CA SER A 493 0.20 5.89 -27.06
C SER A 493 0.52 4.52 -27.66
N ALA A 494 -0.34 4.01 -28.55
CA ALA A 494 -0.11 2.77 -29.28
C ALA A 494 1.17 2.84 -30.16
N ALA A 495 1.36 3.95 -30.88
CA ALA A 495 2.55 4.16 -31.71
C ALA A 495 3.84 4.22 -30.86
N ASN A 496 3.79 4.91 -29.72
CA ASN A 496 4.92 4.98 -28.79
C ASN A 496 5.27 3.61 -28.21
N LEU A 497 4.27 2.80 -27.84
CA LEU A 497 4.48 1.45 -27.33
C LEU A 497 5.07 0.54 -28.41
N MET A 498 4.57 0.58 -29.65
CA MET A 498 5.16 -0.16 -30.78
C MET A 498 6.63 0.22 -31.01
N LYS A 499 6.95 1.51 -30.90
CA LYS A 499 8.33 1.99 -31.01
C LYS A 499 9.20 1.46 -29.88
N ALA A 500 8.71 1.43 -28.64
CA ALA A 500 9.42 0.88 -27.50
C ALA A 500 9.66 -0.63 -27.62
N ILE A 501 8.66 -1.40 -28.08
CA ILE A 501 8.77 -2.85 -28.33
C ILE A 501 9.80 -3.15 -29.42
N ASN A 502 9.83 -2.36 -30.50
CA ASN A 502 10.84 -2.55 -31.54
C ASN A 502 12.25 -2.13 -31.07
N ALA A 503 12.37 -1.05 -30.31
CA ALA A 503 13.64 -0.63 -29.75
C ALA A 503 14.23 -1.65 -28.77
N SER A 504 13.37 -2.33 -27.98
CA SER A 504 13.82 -3.30 -26.99
C SER A 504 14.50 -4.52 -27.59
N LYS A 505 14.23 -4.86 -28.85
CA LYS A 505 14.91 -5.95 -29.58
C LYS A 505 16.43 -5.81 -29.60
N ASN A 506 16.94 -4.57 -29.57
CA ASN A 506 18.38 -4.29 -29.64
C ASN A 506 19.08 -4.23 -28.27
N ARG A 507 18.38 -4.52 -27.17
CA ARG A 507 18.97 -4.46 -25.83
C ARG A 507 20.13 -5.46 -25.70
N PRO A 508 21.14 -5.19 -24.85
CA PRO A 508 22.25 -6.11 -24.61
C PRO A 508 21.80 -7.47 -24.08
N LEU A 509 22.60 -8.52 -24.33
CA LEU A 509 22.31 -9.89 -23.88
C LEU A 509 22.08 -9.98 -22.35
N ALA A 510 22.83 -9.22 -21.54
CA ALA A 510 22.65 -9.17 -20.09
C ALA A 510 21.23 -8.76 -19.69
N ASN A 511 20.62 -7.83 -20.42
CA ASN A 511 19.25 -7.39 -20.18
C ASN A 511 18.22 -8.46 -20.55
N LEU A 512 18.47 -9.20 -21.64
CA LEU A 512 17.63 -10.34 -22.03
C LEU A 512 17.69 -11.44 -20.96
N ILE A 513 18.90 -11.84 -20.53
CA ILE A 513 19.08 -12.88 -19.50
C ILE A 513 18.38 -12.47 -18.20
N PHE A 514 18.52 -11.20 -17.79
CA PHE A 514 17.80 -10.69 -16.63
C PHE A 514 16.28 -10.71 -16.85
N GLY A 515 15.80 -10.28 -18.02
CA GLY A 515 14.38 -10.24 -18.37
C GLY A 515 13.71 -11.61 -18.45
N LEU A 516 14.45 -12.68 -18.78
CA LEU A 516 13.93 -14.06 -18.77
C LEU A 516 13.50 -14.52 -17.37
N GLY A 517 13.96 -13.83 -16.31
CA GLY A 517 13.51 -14.08 -14.93
C GLY A 517 13.99 -15.43 -14.38
N ILE A 518 15.21 -15.85 -14.75
CA ILE A 518 15.81 -17.08 -14.23
C ILE A 518 16.05 -16.91 -12.72
N ARG A 519 15.65 -17.92 -11.92
CA ARG A 519 15.75 -17.84 -10.46
C ARG A 519 17.22 -17.67 -10.02
N TYR A 520 17.44 -16.83 -9.01
CA TYR A 520 18.75 -16.40 -8.51
C TYR A 520 19.62 -15.59 -9.48
N VAL A 521 19.16 -15.35 -10.72
CA VAL A 521 19.88 -14.56 -11.71
C VAL A 521 19.40 -13.10 -11.62
N GLY A 522 20.05 -12.34 -10.74
CA GLY A 522 19.90 -10.88 -10.70
C GLY A 522 20.69 -10.18 -11.81
N LYS A 523 20.60 -8.84 -11.87
CA LYS A 523 21.27 -8.00 -12.88
C LYS A 523 22.79 -8.25 -12.97
N VAL A 524 23.46 -8.41 -11.82
CA VAL A 524 24.91 -8.67 -11.75
C VAL A 524 25.24 -10.04 -12.35
N VAL A 525 24.52 -11.09 -11.93
CA VAL A 525 24.71 -12.45 -12.45
C VAL A 525 24.39 -12.52 -13.95
N ALA A 526 23.33 -11.85 -14.40
CA ALA A 526 22.99 -11.78 -15.82
C ALA A 526 24.11 -11.14 -16.66
N LYS A 527 24.78 -10.12 -16.12
CA LYS A 527 25.97 -9.51 -16.75
C LYS A 527 27.13 -10.49 -16.80
N LEU A 528 27.45 -11.17 -15.70
CA LEU A 528 28.52 -12.19 -15.66
C LEU A 528 28.29 -13.30 -16.69
N LEU A 529 27.06 -13.81 -16.77
CA LEU A 529 26.67 -14.82 -17.77
C LEU A 529 26.81 -14.29 -19.20
N ALA A 530 26.31 -13.09 -19.47
CA ALA A 530 26.46 -12.47 -20.80
C ALA A 530 27.93 -12.26 -21.18
N ASP A 531 28.76 -11.81 -20.23
CA ASP A 531 30.17 -11.51 -20.46
C ASP A 531 30.99 -12.79 -20.70
N LYS A 532 30.69 -13.88 -19.99
CA LYS A 532 31.38 -15.17 -20.16
C LYS A 532 30.97 -15.86 -21.46
N PHE A 533 29.68 -15.94 -21.76
CA PHE A 533 29.18 -16.78 -22.87
C PHE A 533 29.02 -16.01 -24.20
N GLY A 534 28.82 -14.69 -24.17
CA GLY A 534 28.72 -13.82 -25.35
C GLY A 534 27.42 -13.96 -26.16
N THR A 535 26.88 -15.17 -26.26
CA THR A 535 25.59 -15.47 -26.91
C THR A 535 24.67 -16.29 -26.01
N LEU A 536 23.36 -16.13 -26.19
CA LEU A 536 22.37 -16.92 -25.48
C LEU A 536 22.51 -18.42 -25.81
N ASP A 537 22.81 -18.76 -27.06
CA ASP A 537 22.98 -20.16 -27.49
C ASP A 537 24.13 -20.88 -26.78
N ARG A 538 25.25 -20.19 -26.53
CA ARG A 538 26.36 -20.75 -25.73
C ARG A 538 25.95 -20.94 -24.28
N LEU A 539 25.24 -19.98 -23.69
CA LEU A 539 24.71 -20.12 -22.33
C LEU A 539 23.73 -21.30 -22.21
N MET A 540 22.87 -21.51 -23.20
CA MET A 540 21.93 -22.64 -23.22
C MET A 540 22.62 -24.01 -23.23
N ARG A 541 23.82 -24.10 -23.79
CA ARG A 541 24.63 -25.34 -23.86
C ARG A 541 25.57 -25.50 -22.66
N ALA A 542 25.68 -24.49 -21.80
CA ALA A 542 26.58 -24.52 -20.65
C ALA A 542 26.23 -25.67 -19.69
N SER A 543 27.24 -26.41 -19.27
CA SER A 543 27.10 -27.42 -18.24
C SER A 543 27.04 -26.77 -16.85
N TYR A 544 26.67 -27.58 -15.85
CA TYR A 544 26.71 -27.14 -14.46
C TYR A 544 28.12 -26.67 -14.05
N PHE A 545 29.16 -27.40 -14.47
CA PHE A 545 30.55 -27.09 -14.12
C PHE A 545 31.02 -25.78 -14.76
N ASP A 546 30.66 -25.51 -16.03
CA ASP A 546 31.00 -24.25 -16.72
C ASP A 546 30.45 -23.02 -15.99
N LEU A 547 29.33 -23.17 -15.29
CA LEU A 547 28.65 -22.08 -14.59
C LEU A 547 29.24 -21.84 -13.19
N VAL A 548 29.60 -22.90 -12.46
CA VAL A 548 30.17 -22.80 -11.10
C VAL A 548 31.60 -22.23 -11.12
N GLU A 549 32.34 -22.40 -12.23
CA GLU A 549 33.66 -21.79 -12.41
C GLU A 549 33.63 -20.25 -12.51
N ILE A 550 32.46 -19.65 -12.72
CA ILE A 550 32.33 -18.19 -12.83
C ILE A 550 32.34 -17.58 -11.43
N GLU A 551 33.33 -16.75 -11.14
CA GLU A 551 33.43 -16.02 -9.87
C GLU A 551 32.13 -15.22 -9.62
N GLY A 552 31.49 -15.47 -8.47
CA GLY A 552 30.19 -14.88 -8.11
C GLY A 552 28.97 -15.75 -8.46
N ILE A 553 29.15 -16.92 -9.08
CA ILE A 553 28.08 -17.88 -9.37
C ILE A 553 28.26 -19.14 -8.49
N GLY A 554 27.37 -19.30 -7.52
CA GLY A 554 27.31 -20.52 -6.69
C GLY A 554 26.46 -21.63 -7.30
N GLU A 555 26.53 -22.81 -6.68
CA GLU A 555 25.83 -24.04 -7.08
C GLU A 555 24.33 -23.86 -7.34
N LYS A 556 23.65 -23.07 -6.49
CA LYS A 556 22.21 -22.79 -6.62
C LYS A 556 21.87 -22.05 -7.91
N VAL A 557 22.71 -21.08 -8.30
CA VAL A 557 22.53 -20.32 -9.54
C VAL A 557 22.78 -21.23 -10.73
N ALA A 558 23.90 -21.97 -10.73
CA ALA A 558 24.26 -22.89 -11.80
C ALA A 558 23.17 -23.95 -12.06
N SER A 559 22.69 -24.60 -11.00
CA SER A 559 21.59 -25.59 -11.09
C SER A 559 20.31 -24.98 -11.64
N SER A 560 19.97 -23.76 -11.22
CA SER A 560 18.76 -23.07 -11.71
C SER A 560 18.85 -22.71 -13.19
N VAL A 561 20.01 -22.24 -13.66
CA VAL A 561 20.23 -21.89 -15.07
C VAL A 561 20.13 -23.14 -15.95
N VAL A 562 20.79 -24.23 -15.58
CA VAL A 562 20.73 -25.50 -16.35
C VAL A 562 19.30 -26.03 -16.41
N LYS A 563 18.59 -26.07 -15.28
CA LYS A 563 17.19 -26.53 -15.24
C LYS A 563 16.30 -25.67 -16.13
N PHE A 564 16.46 -24.35 -16.07
CA PHE A 564 15.66 -23.40 -16.85
C PHE A 564 15.72 -23.68 -18.36
N PHE A 565 16.92 -23.90 -18.91
CA PHE A 565 17.10 -24.16 -20.35
C PHE A 565 16.79 -25.60 -20.78
N LYS A 566 16.62 -26.53 -19.84
CA LYS A 566 16.15 -27.91 -20.12
C LYS A 566 14.63 -28.03 -20.23
N GLU A 567 13.87 -27.04 -19.76
CA GLU A 567 12.41 -27.07 -19.81
C GLU A 567 11.89 -26.83 -21.25
N PRO A 568 10.99 -27.69 -21.78
CA PRO A 568 10.48 -27.55 -23.16
C PRO A 568 9.82 -26.20 -23.44
N GLN A 569 9.04 -25.67 -22.48
CA GLN A 569 8.38 -24.37 -22.61
C GLN A 569 9.38 -23.21 -22.76
N THR A 570 10.56 -23.32 -22.15
CA THR A 570 11.63 -22.33 -22.28
C THR A 570 12.22 -22.36 -23.68
N LEU A 571 12.44 -23.55 -24.25
CA LEU A 571 12.99 -23.70 -25.60
C LEU A 571 12.04 -23.11 -26.65
N GLU A 572 10.73 -23.36 -26.52
CA GLU A 572 9.70 -22.76 -27.38
C GLU A 572 9.70 -21.23 -27.30
N LEU A 573 9.79 -20.68 -26.08
CA LEU A 573 9.84 -19.25 -25.87
C LEU A 573 11.07 -18.61 -26.53
N ILE A 574 12.25 -19.21 -26.35
CA ILE A 574 13.51 -18.72 -26.91
C ILE A 574 13.43 -18.71 -28.44
N GLU A 575 12.90 -19.77 -29.06
CA GLU A 575 12.73 -19.81 -30.50
C GLU A 575 11.79 -18.70 -31.00
N LYS A 576 10.72 -18.43 -30.26
CA LYS A 576 9.77 -17.35 -30.58
C LYS A 576 10.39 -15.96 -30.44
N LEU A 577 11.25 -15.74 -29.45
CA LEU A 577 12.04 -14.51 -29.29
C LEU A 577 13.08 -14.35 -30.41
N ARG A 578 13.70 -15.46 -30.83
CA ARG A 578 14.65 -15.48 -31.96
C ARG A 578 13.96 -15.06 -33.25
N LYS A 579 12.80 -15.64 -33.56
CA LYS A 579 11.97 -15.25 -34.72
C LYS A 579 11.49 -13.80 -34.68
N ALA A 580 11.30 -13.25 -33.47
CA ALA A 580 10.94 -11.84 -33.30
C ALA A 580 12.10 -10.86 -33.55
N GLY A 581 13.33 -11.36 -33.71
CA GLY A 581 14.54 -10.56 -33.96
C GLY A 581 15.15 -9.95 -32.68
N VAL A 582 14.93 -10.56 -31.52
CA VAL A 582 15.56 -10.11 -30.26
C VAL A 582 17.05 -10.43 -30.29
N ASN A 583 17.88 -9.48 -29.83
CA ASN A 583 19.33 -9.61 -29.78
C ASN A 583 19.79 -10.70 -28.79
N PHE A 584 20.37 -11.78 -29.31
CA PHE A 584 20.88 -12.90 -28.51
C PHE A 584 22.37 -12.77 -28.19
N GLY A 585 22.93 -11.58 -28.37
CA GLY A 585 24.35 -11.34 -28.27
C GLY A 585 25.08 -11.66 -29.57
N ARG A 586 26.39 -11.43 -29.56
CA ARG A 586 27.28 -11.74 -30.68
C ARG A 586 28.41 -12.60 -30.14
N GLU A 587 28.94 -13.49 -30.97
CA GLU A 587 30.17 -14.18 -30.59
C GLU A 587 31.24 -13.12 -30.34
N LYS A 588 31.86 -13.15 -29.15
CA LYS A 588 33.07 -12.40 -28.93
C LYS A 588 34.08 -12.96 -29.93
N GLU A 589 34.40 -12.19 -30.98
CA GLU A 589 35.70 -12.31 -31.62
C GLU A 589 36.71 -12.31 -30.46
N SER A 590 37.51 -13.37 -30.37
CA SER A 590 38.57 -13.49 -29.36
C SER A 590 39.23 -12.13 -29.22
N LEU A 591 39.25 -11.60 -28.00
CA LEU A 591 39.84 -10.31 -27.64
C LEU A 591 41.02 -10.04 -28.58
N LYS A 592 40.82 -9.22 -29.62
CA LYS A 592 41.96 -8.63 -30.32
C LYS A 592 42.70 -7.94 -29.20
N GLU A 593 43.93 -8.38 -28.91
CA GLU A 593 44.80 -7.73 -27.94
C GLU A 593 44.61 -6.23 -28.13
N VAL A 594 44.02 -5.56 -27.13
CA VAL A 594 43.90 -4.12 -27.19
C VAL A 594 45.33 -3.64 -27.35
N ARG A 595 45.61 -3.03 -28.50
CA ARG A 595 46.93 -2.47 -28.81
C ARG A 595 47.39 -1.67 -27.60
N GLU A 596 48.68 -1.78 -27.28
CA GLU A 596 49.34 -0.92 -26.30
C GLU A 596 48.82 0.51 -26.47
N ASN A 597 48.18 1.04 -25.44
CA ASN A 597 47.56 2.36 -25.44
C ASN A 597 47.68 2.98 -24.04
N PHE A 598 47.51 4.30 -23.97
CA PHE A 598 47.76 5.07 -22.76
C PHE A 598 46.89 4.67 -21.55
N PHE A 599 45.71 4.09 -21.75
CA PHE A 599 44.74 3.79 -20.69
C PHE A 599 44.79 2.34 -20.20
N LYS A 600 45.46 1.45 -20.93
CA LYS A 600 45.58 0.03 -20.58
C LYS A 600 46.18 -0.14 -19.18
N GLY A 601 45.44 -0.82 -18.30
CA GLY A 601 45.86 -1.10 -16.92
C GLY A 601 45.84 0.11 -15.97
N LYS A 602 45.39 1.29 -16.41
CA LYS A 602 45.30 2.48 -15.55
C LYS A 602 43.96 2.57 -14.85
N VAL A 603 43.99 2.99 -13.59
CA VAL A 603 42.82 3.38 -12.79
C VAL A 603 42.58 4.88 -12.94
N VAL A 604 41.44 5.27 -13.51
CA VAL A 604 41.09 6.65 -13.87
C VAL A 604 39.91 7.16 -13.03
N VAL A 605 39.96 8.43 -12.62
CA VAL A 605 38.84 9.13 -11.97
C VAL A 605 38.48 10.38 -12.75
N PHE A 606 37.20 10.58 -13.06
CA PHE A 606 36.72 11.83 -13.64
C PHE A 606 36.27 12.80 -12.54
N THR A 607 36.49 14.11 -12.71
CA THR A 607 35.95 15.15 -11.82
C THR A 607 35.66 16.43 -12.60
N GLY A 608 34.60 17.17 -12.23
CA GLY A 608 34.08 18.28 -13.03
C GLY A 608 33.16 17.82 -14.18
N GLU A 609 32.55 18.77 -14.88
CA GLU A 609 31.68 18.54 -16.03
C GLU A 609 32.49 18.50 -17.33
N LEU A 610 32.33 17.45 -18.13
CA LEU A 610 32.98 17.31 -19.43
C LEU A 610 32.07 17.87 -20.53
N LYS A 611 32.61 18.68 -21.44
CA LYS A 611 31.87 19.30 -22.55
C LYS A 611 31.49 18.33 -23.65
N SER A 612 32.35 17.34 -23.89
CA SER A 612 32.30 16.46 -25.06
C SER A 612 31.62 15.12 -24.76
N PHE A 613 31.50 14.75 -23.48
CA PHE A 613 30.95 13.46 -23.05
C PHE A 613 30.12 13.60 -21.78
N THR A 614 29.14 12.71 -21.62
CA THR A 614 28.66 12.37 -20.28
C THR A 614 29.72 11.55 -19.54
N ARG A 615 29.72 11.59 -18.21
CA ARG A 615 30.66 10.79 -17.39
C ARG A 615 30.57 9.30 -17.70
N SER A 616 29.37 8.79 -18.01
CA SER A 616 29.17 7.38 -18.37
C SER A 616 29.83 7.03 -19.70
N GLU A 617 29.68 7.88 -20.72
CA GLU A 617 30.33 7.68 -22.03
C GLU A 617 31.86 7.74 -21.92
N ALA A 618 32.38 8.69 -21.15
CA ALA A 618 33.83 8.78 -20.88
C ALA A 618 34.36 7.53 -20.15
N SER A 619 33.57 6.98 -19.21
CA SER A 619 33.93 5.74 -18.52
C SER A 619 33.96 4.53 -19.45
N GLU A 620 32.94 4.39 -20.30
CA GLU A 620 32.86 3.29 -21.27
C GLU A 620 34.03 3.31 -22.27
N LEU A 621 34.48 4.50 -22.70
CA LEU A 621 35.64 4.65 -23.57
C LEU A 621 36.94 4.19 -22.90
N VAL A 622 37.17 4.59 -21.65
CA VAL A 622 38.36 4.14 -20.88
C VAL A 622 38.32 2.64 -20.62
N GLU A 623 37.17 2.10 -20.26
CA GLU A 623 36.98 0.65 -20.06
C GLU A 623 37.20 -0.14 -21.36
N SER A 624 36.75 0.39 -22.50
CA SER A 624 36.96 -0.23 -23.82
C SER A 624 38.44 -0.30 -24.23
N LEU A 625 39.27 0.59 -23.69
CA LEU A 625 40.72 0.62 -23.91
C LEU A 625 41.51 -0.20 -22.86
N GLY A 626 40.82 -0.89 -21.95
CA GLY A 626 41.43 -1.73 -20.92
C GLY A 626 41.86 -0.97 -19.66
N GLY A 627 41.32 0.24 -19.44
CA GLY A 627 41.44 0.96 -18.17
C GLY A 627 40.30 0.60 -17.20
N GLN A 628 40.45 1.01 -15.93
CA GLN A 628 39.42 0.87 -14.90
C GLN A 628 38.99 2.24 -14.41
N VAL A 629 37.68 2.48 -14.28
CA VAL A 629 37.17 3.76 -13.76
C VAL A 629 36.65 3.59 -12.35
N VAL A 630 37.07 4.49 -11.45
CA VAL A 630 36.64 4.48 -10.05
C VAL A 630 36.10 5.85 -9.64
N ASP A 631 35.22 5.86 -8.65
CA ASP A 631 34.55 7.08 -8.21
C ASP A 631 35.32 7.87 -7.14
N SER A 632 36.35 7.29 -6.54
CA SER A 632 37.08 7.93 -5.44
C SER A 632 38.57 8.07 -5.74
N VAL A 633 39.14 9.22 -5.39
CA VAL A 633 40.58 9.45 -5.49
C VAL A 633 41.26 8.77 -4.30
N SER A 634 42.15 7.82 -4.61
CA SER A 634 42.97 7.04 -3.68
C SER A 634 44.39 6.88 -4.24
N LYS A 635 45.34 6.39 -3.43
CA LYS A 635 46.72 6.12 -3.89
C LYS A 635 46.82 5.09 -5.04
N LYS A 636 45.76 4.31 -5.29
CA LYS A 636 45.71 3.34 -6.39
C LYS A 636 45.29 3.96 -7.73
N VAL A 637 44.84 5.22 -7.73
CA VAL A 637 44.43 5.94 -8.93
C VAL A 637 45.66 6.42 -9.68
N ASN A 638 45.73 6.10 -10.96
CA ASN A 638 46.87 6.46 -11.82
C ASN A 638 46.66 7.77 -12.56
N LEU A 639 45.41 8.22 -12.73
CA LEU A 639 45.07 9.40 -13.53
C LEU A 639 43.76 10.05 -13.08
N VAL A 640 43.72 11.38 -13.01
CA VAL A 640 42.48 12.13 -12.81
C VAL A 640 42.20 13.01 -14.02
N VAL A 641 41.04 12.84 -14.64
CA VAL A 641 40.58 13.67 -15.77
C VAL A 641 39.65 14.75 -15.26
N VAL A 642 39.97 16.00 -15.57
CA VAL A 642 39.29 17.18 -15.03
C VAL A 642 38.52 17.93 -16.11
N GLY A 643 37.21 18.10 -15.89
CA GLY A 643 36.32 18.98 -16.64
C GLY A 643 36.12 20.35 -15.95
N GLU A 644 35.14 21.12 -16.40
CA GLU A 644 34.79 22.41 -15.80
C GLU A 644 34.28 22.26 -14.35
N ASN A 645 34.57 23.25 -13.50
CA ASN A 645 34.22 23.26 -12.07
C ASN A 645 34.68 22.01 -11.30
N PRO A 646 36.00 21.72 -11.22
CA PRO A 646 36.50 20.59 -10.45
C PRO A 646 36.18 20.72 -8.96
N GLY A 647 35.47 19.73 -8.41
CA GLY A 647 35.16 19.65 -6.98
C GLY A 647 36.31 19.10 -6.12
N SER A 648 35.97 18.66 -4.91
CA SER A 648 36.91 18.17 -3.87
C SER A 648 37.87 17.05 -4.30
N LYS A 649 37.56 16.30 -5.37
CA LYS A 649 38.42 15.25 -5.93
C LYS A 649 39.70 15.81 -6.57
N TYR A 650 39.64 17.02 -7.14
CA TYR A 650 40.82 17.68 -7.70
C TYR A 650 41.84 18.04 -6.63
N ASN A 651 41.37 18.66 -5.54
CA ASN A 651 42.22 18.99 -4.39
C ASN A 651 42.84 17.73 -3.77
N LYS A 652 42.06 16.63 -3.71
CA LYS A 652 42.55 15.34 -3.22
C LYS A 652 43.61 14.72 -4.16
N ALA A 653 43.46 14.85 -5.46
CA ALA A 653 44.45 14.38 -6.44
C ALA A 653 45.78 15.13 -6.33
N LEU A 654 45.73 16.46 -6.16
CA LEU A 654 46.92 17.30 -5.90
C LEU A 654 47.64 16.88 -4.63
N SER A 655 46.91 16.65 -3.53
CA SER A 655 47.51 16.23 -2.25
C SER A 655 48.20 14.86 -2.29
N LEU A 656 47.81 14.00 -3.25
CA LEU A 656 48.34 12.65 -3.41
C LEU A 656 49.37 12.54 -4.54
N GLY A 657 49.69 13.64 -5.24
CA GLY A 657 50.63 13.65 -6.35
C GLY A 657 50.19 12.83 -7.57
N ILE A 658 48.89 12.63 -7.75
CA ILE A 658 48.36 11.81 -8.84
C ILE A 658 48.32 12.66 -10.12
N PRO A 659 48.78 12.16 -11.28
CA PRO A 659 48.72 12.87 -12.56
C PRO A 659 47.31 13.36 -12.90
N ILE A 660 47.19 14.64 -13.29
CA ILE A 660 45.93 15.28 -13.64
C ILE A 660 46.01 15.76 -15.09
N ILE A 661 45.02 15.40 -15.90
CA ILE A 661 44.89 15.87 -17.29
C ILE A 661 43.56 16.59 -17.50
N ARG A 662 43.54 17.56 -18.41
CA ARG A 662 42.30 18.24 -18.83
C ARG A 662 41.54 17.42 -19.88
N GLU A 663 40.27 17.77 -20.08
CA GLU A 663 39.43 17.14 -21.11
C GLU A 663 40.06 17.18 -22.53
N SER A 664 40.76 18.25 -22.88
CA SER A 664 41.47 18.38 -24.17
C SER A 664 42.56 17.31 -24.35
N GLU A 665 43.35 17.06 -23.31
CA GLU A 665 44.40 16.04 -23.31
C GLU A 665 43.81 14.62 -23.28
N PHE A 666 42.67 14.45 -22.60
CA PHE A 666 41.93 13.19 -22.62
C PHE A 666 41.46 12.84 -24.04
N LEU A 667 40.95 13.82 -24.79
CA LEU A 667 40.57 13.66 -26.20
C LEU A 667 41.76 13.31 -27.10
N GLU A 668 42.92 13.93 -26.89
CA GLU A 668 44.15 13.60 -27.62
C GLU A 668 44.59 12.16 -27.36
N LYS A 669 44.57 11.72 -26.10
CA LYS A 669 44.92 10.34 -25.74
C LYS A 669 43.94 9.30 -26.27
N LEU A 670 42.66 9.66 -26.42
CA LEU A 670 41.68 8.81 -27.10
C LEU A 670 41.96 8.71 -28.61
N LYS A 671 42.33 9.82 -29.26
CA LYS A 671 42.72 9.82 -30.68
C LYS A 671 43.98 8.99 -30.93
N GLU A 672 45.01 9.12 -30.09
CA GLU A 672 46.23 8.31 -30.15
C GLU A 672 45.93 6.80 -29.99
N ALA A 673 44.89 6.45 -29.21
CA ALA A 673 44.43 5.08 -29.02
C ALA A 673 43.52 4.55 -30.16
N GLY A 674 43.33 5.32 -31.23
CA GLY A 674 42.52 4.93 -32.39
C GLY A 674 41.01 5.17 -32.23
N ILE A 675 40.59 5.96 -31.25
CA ILE A 675 39.19 6.37 -31.06
C ILE A 675 38.98 7.77 -31.65
N GLU A 676 38.32 7.85 -32.81
CA GLU A 676 37.88 9.13 -33.36
C GLU A 676 36.62 9.63 -32.66
N VAL A 677 36.77 10.70 -31.88
CA VAL A 677 35.66 11.37 -31.22
C VAL A 677 35.12 12.46 -32.15
N LYS A 678 33.91 12.27 -32.69
CA LYS A 678 33.19 13.34 -33.42
C LYS A 678 32.69 14.37 -32.40
N GLY A 679 33.45 15.45 -32.20
CA GLY A 679 33.06 16.55 -31.34
C GLY A 679 31.77 17.23 -31.82
N LYS A 680 30.87 17.59 -30.89
CA LYS A 680 29.85 18.62 -31.14
C LYS A 680 30.58 19.96 -31.29
N VAL A 681 30.86 20.37 -32.53
CA VAL A 681 31.40 21.70 -32.82
C VAL A 681 30.36 22.74 -32.39
N SER A 682 30.75 23.58 -31.45
CA SER A 682 30.08 24.84 -31.12
C SER A 682 29.97 25.69 -32.38
N ARG A 683 28.74 26.08 -32.75
CA ARG A 683 28.52 27.19 -33.67
C ARG A 683 29.07 28.45 -33.01
N GLU A 684 30.16 29.02 -33.54
CA GLU A 684 30.46 30.43 -33.30
C GLU A 684 29.33 31.29 -33.89
N PRO A 685 28.91 32.37 -33.20
CA PRO A 685 27.99 33.33 -33.79
C PRO A 685 28.76 34.17 -34.81
N THR A 686 28.27 34.16 -36.05
CA THR A 686 28.66 35.15 -37.05
C THR A 686 28.19 36.53 -36.58
N LEU A 687 29.12 37.50 -36.62
CA LEU A 687 28.92 38.92 -36.33
C LEU A 687 27.65 39.51 -36.95
N PHE A 688 26.88 40.23 -36.12
CA PHE A 688 26.42 41.59 -36.37
C PHE A 688 26.45 42.38 -35.06
#